data_AF-A0AAU2ZUB2-F1
#
_entry.id   AF-A0AAU2ZUB2-F1
#
_cell.length_a   1.000
_cell.length_b   1.000
_cell.length_c   1.000
_cell.angle_alpha   90.00
_cell.angle_beta   90.00
_cell.angle_gamma   90.00
#
_symmetry.space_group_name_H-M   'P 1'
#
loop_
_entity.id
_entity.type
_entity.pdbx_description
1 polymer ?
#
loop_
_entity_poly.entity_id
_entity_poly.type
_entity_poly.pdbx_seq_one_letter_code
_entity_poly.pdbx_strand_id
1 'polypeptide(L)'
;MQVTRRRRRAAKARSGLLGRRIGRRTPLATAGITALALTAAGTAFAQTHQFGTDQVGQTTRQGQVISSDQYIAPYGDRLVVDNGKIMSSSVSPDGTHLAASITDGGMALSIVDLKSWKVQQLVGNSASADLRISGNDVGQEGPTYSPDGSQLWLGQIDGYTRFTVNPDGSVADPTSVKIPADGPKHALVGEPVFSPDGSTVYSAVNGQNRVVAIDAATGTVRQSWSVGNAPRDMAEVGGKLYVSNEGGRPAKPGDTTINSYNTQVPADQVTASTTTGTVSVIDLANPDAAVSSIKVGLHPTALYAKKNALFVTNTATNDVSVIDTTKNKVVQTVATQPWPESSVGYEPDAVTLTDDGHLLVTLGRANAVAVYRYTTPQEPVSYVGLLPTDYFPAEIATVGKQVVVSNTRGIDARRPTSGAGHATHDTTSSVQRFTLPNDRVIKSETAKVFQQNGWTRGSVTLAHGKDKKKPKPVPVPQRLGDPSTIKHVFLIVKENRTYDQVLGDVPEGNGDPSLAQFGENVTPNQHALAKQFGLYDNTYDIGTNSAEGHNWLMQADNPEYTESSAGEYARSYDTEDDALGHQRTGFIWTGAQAAGKSVRDFGEFQQFLTKPADASWQNLYCDSKNMGATGQDTAYPLMSSSPIPSLNSVSVHGFPKFDTSVPDIYRSEIWKRDFEKNGPANLNMFWLSSDHTGGPANAAAQVADNDLAVGRMVDEISHSKYWKDSAIFVVEDDSQAGLDHVDGHRAPIQIISPWARHGVVDSHYYSQITMIRTIEQILGVHPMNQKDSAASPMRGAFSQKADVTPFKALPNRTSLTGGLKTPPSCGLDTPAPQNPDAAPAPSAKVPADKQKLAAQWDAWKSQQRLTGRDAKPDFANPAQMNHFTWYQTHEWSKPYPGESKIFAPKDVPGAYIPSPESDG
;
A
#
# COMPACT_ATOMS: atom_id res chain seq x y z
N MET A 1 38.15 27.88 20.68
CA MET A 1 39.43 28.58 20.43
C MET A 1 39.51 28.88 18.93
N GLN A 2 39.67 30.15 18.50
CA GLN A 2 39.68 30.54 17.09
C GLN A 2 41.11 30.54 16.50
N VAL A 3 41.31 30.00 15.28
CA VAL A 3 42.25 30.52 14.23
C VAL A 3 41.73 30.00 12.85
N THR A 4 40.98 30.78 12.07
CA THR A 4 41.40 31.71 10.97
C THR A 4 41.73 31.06 9.62
N ARG A 5 40.86 31.25 8.62
CA ARG A 5 41.09 31.01 7.18
C ARG A 5 42.01 32.08 6.56
N ARG A 6 42.82 31.72 5.55
CA ARG A 6 43.39 32.68 4.58
C ARG A 6 42.94 32.36 3.15
N ARG A 7 42.37 33.36 2.46
CA ARG A 7 42.23 33.41 0.99
C ARG A 7 43.40 34.18 0.38
N ARG A 8 43.77 33.87 -0.86
CA ARG A 8 44.40 34.82 -1.80
C ARG A 8 43.68 34.76 -3.14
N ARG A 9 43.64 35.90 -3.85
CA ARG A 9 43.02 36.06 -5.18
C ARG A 9 43.98 36.82 -6.10
N ALA A 10 44.06 36.34 -7.34
CA ALA A 10 44.23 37.06 -8.62
C ALA A 10 45.36 38.11 -8.82
N ALA A 11 46.09 37.95 -9.94
CA ALA A 11 46.55 39.04 -10.82
C ALA A 11 46.65 38.54 -12.28
N LYS A 12 46.68 39.45 -13.27
CA LYS A 12 46.46 39.20 -14.72
C LYS A 12 47.44 40.05 -15.57
N ALA A 13 48.02 39.49 -16.64
CA ALA A 13 48.50 40.15 -17.89
C ALA A 13 48.95 39.02 -18.86
N ARG A 14 48.62 38.91 -20.17
CA ARG A 14 48.76 39.80 -21.37
C ARG A 14 50.22 40.25 -21.60
N SER A 15 50.86 40.19 -22.78
CA SER A 15 50.60 39.64 -24.14
C SER A 15 51.91 39.83 -24.97
N GLY A 16 52.18 39.29 -26.18
CA GLY A 16 51.48 38.48 -27.20
C GLY A 16 52.18 38.68 -28.59
N LEU A 17 51.69 38.06 -29.70
CA LEU A 17 52.14 38.23 -31.13
C LEU A 17 53.56 37.66 -31.46
N LEU A 18 53.96 37.09 -32.63
CA LEU A 18 53.44 36.66 -33.96
C LEU A 18 54.29 35.41 -34.41
N GLY A 19 54.01 34.56 -35.41
CA GLY A 19 52.90 34.40 -36.38
C GLY A 19 53.23 33.38 -37.51
N ARG A 20 52.25 33.07 -38.38
CA ARG A 20 52.26 32.23 -39.64
C ARG A 20 52.38 30.68 -39.46
N ARG A 21 51.42 29.83 -39.89
CA ARG A 21 50.77 29.52 -41.23
C ARG A 21 51.59 28.47 -42.03
N ILE A 22 51.06 27.43 -42.72
CA ILE A 22 49.69 26.98 -43.09
C ILE A 22 49.67 25.45 -43.38
N GLY A 23 48.51 24.78 -43.27
CA GLY A 23 48.19 23.49 -43.90
C GLY A 23 46.73 23.10 -43.63
N ARG A 24 45.86 22.97 -44.66
CA ARG A 24 44.39 23.13 -44.50
C ARG A 24 43.57 21.94 -45.01
N ARG A 25 42.41 21.68 -44.39
CA ARG A 25 41.30 20.86 -44.94
C ARG A 25 40.26 21.72 -45.70
N THR A 26 39.47 21.04 -46.51
CA THR A 26 38.32 21.42 -47.39
C THR A 26 37.03 21.83 -46.63
N PRO A 27 35.87 22.08 -47.28
CA PRO A 27 35.55 22.86 -48.49
C PRO A 27 34.43 23.91 -48.21
N LEU A 28 33.74 24.43 -49.25
CA LEU A 28 32.61 25.39 -49.17
C LEU A 28 31.54 25.05 -50.25
N ALA A 29 30.31 25.56 -50.08
CA ALA A 29 29.09 25.33 -50.88
C ALA A 29 28.46 23.91 -50.74
N THR A 30 27.13 23.74 -50.79
CA THR A 30 26.10 24.52 -51.52
C THR A 30 24.80 24.70 -50.69
N ALA A 31 24.00 25.73 -51.00
CA ALA A 31 22.72 26.02 -50.35
C ALA A 31 21.51 25.54 -51.19
N GLY A 32 20.35 25.28 -50.55
CA GLY A 32 19.11 24.99 -51.29
C GLY A 32 17.91 24.53 -50.45
N ILE A 33 17.07 25.49 -50.04
CA ILE A 33 15.60 25.37 -49.85
C ILE A 33 15.07 24.25 -48.93
N THR A 34 14.66 24.61 -47.71
CA THR A 34 13.30 24.31 -47.19
C THR A 34 12.94 25.39 -46.18
N ALA A 35 11.88 26.15 -46.46
CA ALA A 35 11.40 27.20 -45.56
C ALA A 35 9.88 27.11 -45.43
N LEU A 36 9.39 26.30 -44.48
CA LEU A 36 8.11 26.46 -43.78
C LEU A 36 8.02 25.42 -42.65
N ALA A 37 8.28 25.83 -41.39
CA ALA A 37 7.90 25.16 -40.12
C ALA A 37 8.75 25.68 -38.92
N LEU A 38 8.75 26.99 -38.67
CA LEU A 38 9.50 27.60 -37.56
C LEU A 38 8.65 28.55 -36.68
N THR A 39 7.48 28.07 -36.27
CA THR A 39 6.65 28.69 -35.21
C THR A 39 6.00 27.65 -34.27
N ALA A 40 6.70 26.53 -34.01
CA ALA A 40 6.25 25.50 -33.06
C ALA A 40 7.41 24.89 -32.24
N ALA A 41 8.54 25.60 -32.10
CA ALA A 41 9.65 25.19 -31.24
C ALA A 41 9.37 25.53 -29.75
N GLY A 42 8.26 25.00 -29.23
CA GLY A 42 8.16 24.77 -27.79
C GLY A 42 9.18 23.70 -27.41
N THR A 43 9.87 23.88 -26.29
CA THR A 43 10.84 22.89 -25.79
C THR A 43 10.12 21.61 -25.41
N ALA A 44 10.08 20.65 -26.34
CA ALA A 44 9.67 19.28 -26.08
C ALA A 44 10.72 18.59 -25.19
N PHE A 45 10.66 18.85 -23.89
CA PHE A 45 11.20 17.93 -22.91
C PHE A 45 10.35 16.67 -22.98
N ALA A 46 10.97 15.55 -23.35
CA ALA A 46 10.29 14.27 -23.38
C ALA A 46 9.81 13.92 -21.96
N GLN A 47 8.50 13.99 -21.73
CA GLN A 47 7.90 13.23 -20.65
C GLN A 47 8.04 11.76 -21.03
N THR A 48 8.90 11.05 -20.32
CA THR A 48 8.97 9.60 -20.40
C THR A 48 7.76 9.02 -19.68
N HIS A 49 6.63 8.93 -20.37
CA HIS A 49 5.57 8.00 -20.00
C HIS A 49 6.16 6.60 -20.12
N GLN A 50 6.79 6.12 -19.04
CA GLN A 50 7.57 4.87 -19.03
C GLN A 50 6.76 3.69 -19.55
N PHE A 51 5.49 3.66 -19.16
CA PHE A 51 4.51 2.63 -19.49
C PHE A 51 3.67 2.98 -20.71
N GLY A 52 3.61 4.24 -21.14
CA GLY A 52 2.74 4.66 -22.25
C GLY A 52 1.28 4.27 -21.99
N THR A 53 0.76 3.35 -22.81
CA THR A 53 -0.56 2.71 -22.66
C THR A 53 -0.45 1.21 -22.38
N ASP A 54 0.68 0.74 -21.84
CA ASP A 54 0.82 -0.65 -21.37
C ASP A 54 -0.13 -0.90 -20.18
N GLN A 55 -0.58 -2.14 -20.01
CA GLN A 55 -1.50 -2.55 -18.94
C GLN A 55 -0.79 -3.43 -17.89
N VAL A 56 -1.30 -3.47 -16.64
CA VAL A 56 -0.77 -4.38 -15.61
C VAL A 56 -0.86 -5.85 -16.07
N GLY A 57 0.15 -6.64 -15.74
CA GLY A 57 0.30 -8.02 -16.25
C GLY A 57 0.84 -8.12 -17.68
N GLN A 58 0.86 -7.03 -18.47
CA GLN A 58 1.42 -7.04 -19.82
C GLN A 58 2.94 -7.25 -19.78
N THR A 59 3.44 -8.27 -20.48
CA THR A 59 4.89 -8.47 -20.68
C THR A 59 5.40 -7.66 -21.87
N THR A 60 6.31 -6.74 -21.59
CA THR A 60 6.98 -5.87 -22.58
C THR A 60 8.45 -6.26 -22.75
N ARG A 61 9.20 -5.50 -23.56
CA ARG A 61 10.67 -5.64 -23.65
C ARG A 61 11.39 -5.13 -22.40
N GLN A 62 10.75 -4.31 -21.57
CA GLN A 62 11.30 -3.78 -20.31
C GLN A 62 11.02 -4.71 -19.11
N GLY A 63 10.04 -5.60 -19.24
CA GLY A 63 9.56 -6.51 -18.20
C GLY A 63 8.04 -6.61 -18.22
N GLN A 64 7.49 -7.37 -17.27
CA GLN A 64 6.06 -7.35 -16.97
C GLN A 64 5.70 -6.07 -16.20
N VAL A 65 4.63 -5.38 -16.59
CA VAL A 65 4.08 -4.25 -15.83
C VAL A 65 3.42 -4.74 -14.55
N ILE A 66 3.66 -4.04 -13.44
CA ILE A 66 2.96 -4.22 -12.17
C ILE A 66 2.26 -2.92 -11.76
N SER A 67 1.25 -3.02 -10.89
CA SER A 67 0.35 -1.95 -10.42
C SER A 67 1.05 -0.74 -9.80
N SER A 68 2.29 -0.89 -9.33
CA SER A 68 3.01 0.14 -8.58
C SER A 68 4.09 0.91 -9.37
N ASP A 69 3.78 1.31 -10.60
CA ASP A 69 4.63 2.16 -11.45
C ASP A 69 6.00 1.52 -11.76
N GLN A 70 6.02 0.21 -11.93
CA GLN A 70 7.26 -0.57 -12.13
C GLN A 70 7.13 -1.64 -13.22
N TYR A 71 8.28 -2.04 -13.76
CA TYR A 71 8.41 -3.28 -14.52
C TYR A 71 9.17 -4.33 -13.68
N ILE A 72 8.81 -5.60 -13.76
CA ILE A 72 9.60 -6.72 -13.21
C ILE A 72 10.17 -7.61 -14.31
N ALA A 73 11.44 -8.03 -14.16
CA ALA A 73 12.06 -9.07 -14.98
C ALA A 73 13.26 -9.64 -14.20
N PRO A 74 13.06 -10.67 -13.36
CA PRO A 74 14.04 -11.14 -12.40
C PRO A 74 15.29 -11.71 -13.08
N TYR A 75 16.39 -11.76 -12.34
CA TYR A 75 17.61 -12.43 -12.77
C TYR A 75 17.58 -13.91 -12.39
N GLY A 76 17.62 -14.80 -13.38
CA GLY A 76 17.63 -16.26 -13.17
C GLY A 76 16.28 -16.93 -13.36
N ASP A 77 16.08 -18.07 -12.70
CA ASP A 77 14.84 -18.84 -12.78
C ASP A 77 13.80 -18.28 -11.79
N ARG A 78 12.53 -18.36 -12.17
CA ARG A 78 11.36 -18.00 -11.35
C ARG A 78 10.49 -19.23 -11.14
N LEU A 79 9.89 -19.36 -9.96
CA LEU A 79 8.76 -20.23 -9.66
C LEU A 79 7.67 -19.33 -9.09
N VAL A 80 6.54 -19.18 -9.80
CA VAL A 80 5.36 -18.50 -9.25
C VAL A 80 4.67 -19.45 -8.26
N VAL A 81 4.19 -18.89 -7.16
CA VAL A 81 3.37 -19.56 -6.16
C VAL A 81 1.98 -18.93 -6.24
N ASP A 82 1.05 -19.64 -6.89
CA ASP A 82 -0.31 -19.17 -7.20
C ASP A 82 -1.27 -19.30 -6.00
N ASN A 83 -0.77 -19.44 -4.76
CA ASN A 83 -1.60 -19.84 -3.61
C ASN A 83 -1.50 -18.89 -2.42
N GLY A 84 -0.94 -17.70 -2.60
CA GLY A 84 -0.88 -16.65 -1.58
C GLY A 84 0.29 -15.67 -1.75
N LYS A 85 0.32 -14.62 -0.93
CA LYS A 85 1.50 -13.78 -0.70
C LYS A 85 2.49 -14.54 0.18
N ILE A 86 3.80 -14.51 -0.10
CA ILE A 86 4.84 -15.05 0.82
C ILE A 86 5.18 -13.98 1.84
N MET A 87 4.96 -14.27 3.12
CA MET A 87 5.28 -13.33 4.19
C MET A 87 6.76 -13.42 4.56
N SER A 88 7.27 -14.64 4.78
CA SER A 88 8.70 -14.95 4.88
C SER A 88 8.95 -16.44 4.59
N SER A 89 10.20 -16.88 4.56
CA SER A 89 10.59 -18.24 4.18
C SER A 89 11.98 -18.65 4.63
N SER A 90 12.13 -19.88 5.10
CA SER A 90 13.39 -20.44 5.57
C SER A 90 13.76 -21.72 4.81
N VAL A 91 15.06 -21.91 4.54
CA VAL A 91 15.58 -23.07 3.80
C VAL A 91 15.87 -24.23 4.76
N SER A 92 15.57 -25.46 4.36
CA SER A 92 15.86 -26.67 5.14
C SER A 92 17.37 -26.82 5.42
N PRO A 93 17.80 -27.40 6.57
CA PRO A 93 19.22 -27.50 6.92
C PRO A 93 20.09 -28.28 5.91
N ASP A 94 19.49 -29.19 5.14
CA ASP A 94 20.16 -29.93 4.08
C ASP A 94 20.20 -29.20 2.72
N GLY A 95 19.56 -28.02 2.63
CA GLY A 95 19.50 -27.17 1.44
C GLY A 95 18.61 -27.71 0.32
N THR A 96 17.63 -28.55 0.63
CA THR A 96 16.82 -29.25 -0.38
C THR A 96 15.42 -28.72 -0.56
N HIS A 97 14.85 -28.09 0.47
CA HIS A 97 13.51 -27.49 0.46
C HIS A 97 13.54 -26.06 0.99
N LEU A 98 12.50 -25.29 0.66
CA LEU A 98 12.19 -24.00 1.26
C LEU A 98 10.77 -24.08 1.81
N ALA A 99 10.60 -23.72 3.07
CA ALA A 99 9.30 -23.54 3.69
C ALA A 99 8.97 -22.04 3.70
N ALA A 100 7.81 -21.65 3.18
CA ALA A 100 7.36 -20.26 3.18
C ALA A 100 6.03 -20.12 3.92
N SER A 101 5.95 -19.20 4.88
CA SER A 101 4.67 -18.72 5.41
C SER A 101 3.95 -17.97 4.28
N ILE A 102 2.69 -18.34 4.04
CA ILE A 102 1.87 -17.71 3.00
C ILE A 102 0.51 -17.34 3.54
N THR A 103 -0.02 -16.20 3.10
CA THR A 103 -1.39 -15.76 3.39
C THR A 103 -2.16 -15.47 2.10
N ASP A 104 -3.45 -15.13 2.19
CA ASP A 104 -4.47 -15.26 1.15
C ASP A 104 -4.80 -16.73 0.78
N GLY A 105 -5.92 -16.94 0.07
CA GLY A 105 -6.32 -18.26 -0.47
C GLY A 105 -6.69 -19.34 0.56
N GLY A 106 -6.62 -19.04 1.86
CA GLY A 106 -6.81 -20.00 2.96
C GLY A 106 -5.63 -20.97 3.14
N MET A 107 -4.45 -20.58 2.65
CA MET A 107 -3.18 -21.26 2.94
C MET A 107 -2.48 -20.56 4.12
N ALA A 108 -1.54 -21.29 4.73
CA ALA A 108 -0.65 -20.82 5.80
C ALA A 108 0.83 -21.12 5.50
N LEU A 109 1.10 -22.21 4.77
CA LEU A 109 2.46 -22.69 4.52
C LEU A 109 2.56 -23.38 3.16
N SER A 110 3.62 -23.08 2.42
CA SER A 110 4.04 -23.73 1.18
C SER A 110 5.42 -24.37 1.35
N ILE A 111 5.54 -25.64 0.98
CA ILE A 111 6.82 -26.34 0.88
C ILE A 111 7.23 -26.39 -0.59
N VAL A 112 8.41 -25.87 -0.91
CA VAL A 112 9.01 -25.84 -2.25
C VAL A 112 10.21 -26.78 -2.30
N ASP A 113 10.19 -27.77 -3.18
CA ASP A 113 11.38 -28.58 -3.52
C ASP A 113 12.31 -27.76 -4.41
N LEU A 114 13.50 -27.44 -3.88
CA LEU A 114 14.49 -26.61 -4.58
C LEU A 114 15.23 -27.38 -5.69
N LYS A 115 15.22 -28.73 -5.64
CA LYS A 115 15.80 -29.61 -6.67
C LYS A 115 14.86 -29.74 -7.86
N SER A 116 13.61 -30.13 -7.65
CA SER A 116 12.63 -30.25 -8.75
C SER A 116 12.02 -28.91 -9.18
N TRP A 117 12.20 -27.87 -8.36
CA TRP A 117 11.76 -26.48 -8.60
C TRP A 117 10.24 -26.35 -8.71
N LYS A 118 9.54 -26.84 -7.68
CA LYS A 118 8.08 -26.87 -7.61
C LYS A 118 7.58 -26.68 -6.19
N VAL A 119 6.39 -26.11 -6.06
CA VAL A 119 5.56 -26.29 -4.86
C VAL A 119 5.24 -27.79 -4.75
N GLN A 120 5.65 -28.40 -3.64
CA GLN A 120 5.49 -29.81 -3.32
C GLN A 120 4.26 -30.05 -2.44
N GLN A 121 3.96 -29.13 -1.53
CA GLN A 121 2.88 -29.27 -0.57
C GLN A 121 2.35 -27.91 -0.13
N LEU A 122 1.03 -27.81 0.01
CA LEU A 122 0.32 -26.69 0.61
C LEU A 122 -0.36 -27.10 1.92
N VAL A 123 -0.32 -26.21 2.92
CA VAL A 123 -0.91 -26.40 4.24
C VAL A 123 -1.79 -25.20 4.59
N GLY A 124 -2.99 -25.41 5.13
CA GLY A 124 -3.90 -24.31 5.48
C GLY A 124 -5.29 -24.73 5.94
N ASN A 125 -6.25 -23.80 5.91
CA ASN A 125 -7.66 -24.01 6.30
C ASN A 125 -8.62 -24.19 5.10
N SER A 126 -8.17 -23.97 3.85
CA SER A 126 -8.95 -24.22 2.63
C SER A 126 -8.93 -25.70 2.18
N ALA A 127 -10.01 -26.13 1.51
CA ALA A 127 -10.17 -27.48 0.99
C ALA A 127 -9.16 -27.88 -0.10
N SER A 128 -8.40 -26.93 -0.66
CA SER A 128 -7.34 -27.17 -1.64
C SER A 128 -5.97 -27.46 -1.02
N ALA A 129 -5.82 -27.39 0.31
CA ALA A 129 -4.55 -27.73 0.98
C ALA A 129 -4.34 -29.25 1.07
N ASP A 130 -3.12 -29.71 0.80
CA ASP A 130 -2.71 -31.12 0.93
C ASP A 130 -2.74 -31.58 2.40
N LEU A 131 -2.35 -30.69 3.32
CA LEU A 131 -2.49 -30.88 4.77
C LEU A 131 -3.42 -29.83 5.36
N ARG A 132 -4.44 -30.30 6.08
CA ARG A 132 -5.48 -29.47 6.70
C ARG A 132 -5.07 -29.10 8.13
N ILE A 133 -5.03 -27.81 8.44
CA ILE A 133 -4.92 -27.26 9.80
C ILE A 133 -6.17 -26.43 10.14
N SER A 134 -6.30 -26.00 11.41
CA SER A 134 -7.51 -25.33 11.92
C SER A 134 -7.62 -23.85 11.55
N GLY A 135 -6.49 -23.14 11.54
CA GLY A 135 -6.38 -21.74 11.12
C GLY A 135 -5.58 -21.61 9.84
N ASN A 136 -5.42 -20.39 9.36
CA ASN A 136 -4.49 -20.06 8.27
C ASN A 136 -3.65 -18.81 8.58
N ASP A 137 -3.70 -18.36 9.84
CA ASP A 137 -3.02 -17.21 10.39
C ASP A 137 -1.50 -17.43 10.45
N VAL A 138 -0.72 -16.43 10.04
CA VAL A 138 0.75 -16.43 10.07
C VAL A 138 1.32 -15.09 10.57
N GLY A 139 2.51 -15.14 11.16
CA GLY A 139 3.26 -13.93 11.52
C GLY A 139 3.93 -13.24 10.32
N GLN A 140 4.50 -12.05 10.56
CA GLN A 140 5.31 -11.27 9.60
C GLN A 140 6.67 -11.93 9.26
N GLU A 141 6.90 -13.17 9.70
CA GLU A 141 8.21 -13.84 9.80
C GLU A 141 8.14 -15.33 9.43
N GLY A 142 9.32 -15.94 9.24
CA GLY A 142 9.49 -17.26 8.63
C GLY A 142 9.20 -18.47 9.52
N PRO A 143 8.98 -19.66 8.92
CA PRO A 143 8.88 -20.92 9.64
C PRO A 143 10.26 -21.61 9.80
N THR A 144 10.72 -21.86 11.02
CA THR A 144 12.06 -22.43 11.26
C THR A 144 12.08 -23.95 11.32
N TYR A 145 13.05 -24.55 10.62
CA TYR A 145 13.40 -25.96 10.78
C TYR A 145 14.22 -26.20 12.06
N SER A 146 14.02 -27.33 12.75
CA SER A 146 14.93 -27.76 13.80
C SER A 146 16.35 -28.01 13.24
N PRO A 147 17.43 -27.92 14.04
CA PRO A 147 18.80 -28.06 13.55
C PRO A 147 19.13 -29.42 12.91
N ASP A 148 18.37 -30.47 13.27
CA ASP A 148 18.45 -31.82 12.69
C ASP A 148 17.53 -32.03 11.46
N GLY A 149 16.73 -31.02 11.11
CA GLY A 149 15.76 -31.05 10.02
C GLY A 149 14.52 -31.91 10.27
N SER A 150 14.29 -32.43 11.49
CA SER A 150 13.18 -33.34 11.80
C SER A 150 11.85 -32.65 12.09
N GLN A 151 11.86 -31.34 12.36
CA GLN A 151 10.68 -30.54 12.68
C GLN A 151 10.68 -29.23 11.90
N LEU A 152 9.49 -28.67 11.69
CA LEU A 152 9.26 -27.30 11.20
C LEU A 152 8.29 -26.59 12.15
N TRP A 153 8.57 -25.35 12.53
CA TRP A 153 7.72 -24.55 13.42
C TRP A 153 7.20 -23.31 12.67
N LEU A 154 5.91 -23.25 12.41
CA LEU A 154 5.22 -22.11 11.78
C LEU A 154 4.64 -21.19 12.85
N GLY A 155 4.97 -19.90 12.81
CA GLY A 155 4.41 -18.88 13.70
C GLY A 155 2.93 -18.63 13.43
N GLN A 156 2.11 -18.59 14.47
CA GLN A 156 0.66 -18.39 14.43
C GLN A 156 0.21 -17.50 15.61
N ILE A 157 -1.07 -17.12 15.66
CA ILE A 157 -1.62 -16.41 16.82
C ILE A 157 -1.54 -17.32 18.07
N ASP A 158 -1.04 -16.75 19.16
CA ASP A 158 -0.84 -17.41 20.46
C ASP A 158 0.14 -18.60 20.46
N GLY A 159 1.09 -18.65 19.51
CA GLY A 159 2.25 -19.54 19.55
C GLY A 159 2.65 -20.10 18.18
N TYR A 160 2.94 -21.40 18.12
CA TYR A 160 3.40 -22.07 16.90
C TYR A 160 2.57 -23.30 16.57
N THR A 161 2.46 -23.62 15.28
CA THR A 161 2.15 -24.99 14.84
C THR A 161 3.47 -25.68 14.45
N ARG A 162 3.80 -26.74 15.20
CA ARG A 162 4.95 -27.61 14.96
C ARG A 162 4.53 -28.80 14.10
N PHE A 163 5.32 -29.11 13.09
CA PHE A 163 5.15 -30.26 12.21
C PHE A 163 6.31 -31.25 12.35
N THR A 164 6.06 -32.53 12.09
CA THR A 164 7.10 -33.51 11.72
C THR A 164 7.51 -33.25 10.28
N VAL A 165 8.81 -33.28 9.96
CA VAL A 165 9.33 -33.24 8.59
C VAL A 165 9.65 -34.67 8.14
N ASN A 166 9.03 -35.09 7.04
CA ASN A 166 9.23 -36.40 6.44
C ASN A 166 10.56 -36.48 5.67
N PRO A 167 11.09 -37.70 5.39
CA PRO A 167 12.33 -37.86 4.62
C PRO A 167 12.30 -37.33 3.18
N ASP A 168 11.11 -36.99 2.65
CA ASP A 168 10.92 -36.37 1.34
C ASP A 168 10.74 -34.84 1.41
N GLY A 169 10.88 -34.23 2.59
CA GLY A 169 10.70 -32.79 2.83
C GLY A 169 9.27 -32.34 3.11
N SER A 170 8.26 -33.20 2.91
CA SER A 170 6.87 -32.88 3.26
C SER A 170 6.66 -32.79 4.78
N VAL A 171 5.66 -32.03 5.20
CA VAL A 171 5.27 -31.86 6.61
C VAL A 171 4.04 -32.68 6.98
N ALA A 172 4.00 -33.16 8.23
CA ALA A 172 2.93 -33.95 8.82
C ALA A 172 2.74 -33.66 10.32
N ASP A 173 1.76 -34.32 10.95
CA ASP A 173 1.51 -34.32 12.41
C ASP A 173 1.45 -32.93 13.10
N PRO A 174 0.64 -31.98 12.60
CA PRO A 174 0.56 -30.62 13.14
C PRO A 174 0.18 -30.63 14.64
N THR A 175 1.02 -30.01 15.46
CA THR A 175 0.89 -29.93 16.91
C THR A 175 1.04 -28.48 17.37
N SER A 176 0.03 -27.94 18.07
CA SER A 176 0.09 -26.58 18.61
C SER A 176 1.02 -26.48 19.84
N VAL A 177 1.91 -25.50 19.83
CA VAL A 177 2.79 -25.09 20.94
C VAL A 177 2.35 -23.70 21.38
N LYS A 178 1.69 -23.60 22.53
CA LYS A 178 1.01 -22.37 22.96
C LYS A 178 1.88 -21.46 23.83
N ILE A 179 1.79 -20.16 23.57
CA ILE A 179 2.33 -19.09 24.42
C ILE A 179 1.14 -18.30 24.98
N PRO A 180 1.02 -18.10 26.30
CA PRO A 180 -0.12 -17.36 26.86
C PRO A 180 -0.19 -15.89 26.42
N ALA A 181 -1.41 -15.43 26.12
CA ALA A 181 -1.76 -14.01 26.01
C ALA A 181 -1.41 -13.23 27.30
N ASP A 182 -1.11 -11.94 27.17
CA ASP A 182 -0.87 -11.01 28.28
C ASP A 182 -1.99 -9.96 28.32
N GLY A 183 -3.02 -10.23 29.13
CA GLY A 183 -4.25 -9.45 29.12
C GLY A 183 -4.89 -9.47 27.72
N PRO A 184 -5.11 -8.31 27.07
CA PRO A 184 -5.67 -8.23 25.71
C PRO A 184 -4.62 -8.42 24.59
N LYS A 185 -3.36 -8.73 24.92
CA LYS A 185 -2.28 -8.88 23.92
C LYS A 185 -2.02 -10.35 23.61
N HIS A 186 -2.42 -10.78 22.42
CA HIS A 186 -2.09 -12.10 21.90
C HIS A 186 -0.57 -12.30 21.82
N ALA A 187 -0.13 -13.55 21.97
CA ALA A 187 1.26 -13.91 21.75
C ALA A 187 1.52 -14.09 20.25
N LEU A 188 1.57 -12.96 19.54
CA LEU A 188 1.99 -12.88 18.14
C LEU A 188 3.50 -13.13 18.09
N VAL A 189 3.93 -14.14 17.34
CA VAL A 189 5.32 -14.61 17.33
C VAL A 189 6.05 -14.30 16.02
N GLY A 190 7.35 -14.03 16.11
CA GLY A 190 8.28 -13.95 14.97
C GLY A 190 8.94 -15.30 14.64
N GLU A 191 10.01 -15.29 13.83
CA GLU A 191 10.76 -16.50 13.49
C GLU A 191 11.40 -17.12 14.77
N PRO A 192 11.18 -18.42 15.06
CA PRO A 192 11.76 -19.06 16.23
C PRO A 192 13.25 -19.40 16.02
N VAL A 193 14.09 -19.19 17.03
CA VAL A 193 15.51 -19.57 17.00
C VAL A 193 15.74 -20.78 17.90
N PHE A 194 16.22 -21.88 17.33
CA PHE A 194 16.64 -23.05 18.10
C PHE A 194 18.02 -22.84 18.74
N SER A 195 18.18 -23.35 19.97
CA SER A 195 19.52 -23.55 20.55
C SER A 195 20.34 -24.54 19.71
N PRO A 196 21.69 -24.50 19.74
CA PRO A 196 22.53 -25.37 18.89
C PRO A 196 22.36 -26.87 19.11
N ASP A 197 21.78 -27.29 20.25
CA ASP A 197 21.44 -28.68 20.58
C ASP A 197 19.98 -29.06 20.28
N GLY A 198 19.18 -28.11 19.77
CA GLY A 198 17.76 -28.27 19.48
C GLY A 198 16.84 -28.42 20.70
N SER A 199 17.35 -28.28 21.93
CA SER A 199 16.58 -28.53 23.15
C SER A 199 15.66 -27.36 23.54
N THR A 200 16.02 -26.14 23.14
CA THR A 200 15.30 -24.90 23.46
C THR A 200 14.93 -24.16 22.18
N VAL A 201 13.72 -23.61 22.13
CA VAL A 201 13.26 -22.68 21.09
C VAL A 201 13.07 -21.32 21.72
N TYR A 202 13.80 -20.32 21.25
CA TYR A 202 13.59 -18.92 21.59
C TYR A 202 12.53 -18.34 20.64
N SER A 203 11.62 -17.53 21.19
CA SER A 203 10.53 -16.89 20.45
C SER A 203 10.48 -15.40 20.77
N ALA A 204 10.59 -14.55 19.75
CA ALA A 204 10.20 -13.15 19.83
C ALA A 204 8.67 -13.10 19.88
N VAL A 205 8.11 -12.54 20.95
CA VAL A 205 6.66 -12.38 21.12
C VAL A 205 6.33 -10.92 20.86
N ASN A 206 6.26 -10.59 19.58
CA ASN A 206 6.02 -9.26 19.02
C ASN A 206 4.86 -8.54 19.72
N GLY A 207 3.72 -9.23 19.86
CA GLY A 207 2.51 -8.68 20.50
C GLY A 207 2.69 -8.28 21.96
N GLN A 208 3.71 -8.80 22.66
CA GLN A 208 3.89 -8.69 24.12
C GLN A 208 5.23 -8.05 24.54
N ASN A 209 6.03 -7.55 23.58
CA ASN A 209 7.30 -6.86 23.84
C ASN A 209 8.29 -7.69 24.69
N ARG A 210 8.33 -9.01 24.46
CA ARG A 210 9.17 -9.96 25.20
C ARG A 210 9.76 -11.05 24.31
N VAL A 211 10.79 -11.72 24.81
CA VAL A 211 11.28 -13.01 24.29
C VAL A 211 10.98 -14.09 25.32
N VAL A 212 10.60 -15.28 24.86
CA VAL A 212 10.46 -16.47 25.73
C VAL A 212 11.39 -17.59 25.27
N ALA A 213 11.89 -18.39 26.21
CA ALA A 213 12.54 -19.66 25.93
C ALA A 213 11.56 -20.81 26.18
N ILE A 214 11.41 -21.71 25.21
CA ILE A 214 10.44 -22.80 25.19
C ILE A 214 11.21 -24.12 25.16
N ASP A 215 10.81 -25.09 25.96
CA ASP A 215 11.26 -26.48 25.88
C ASP A 215 10.79 -27.09 24.55
N ALA A 216 11.71 -27.45 23.64
CA ALA A 216 11.38 -27.90 22.29
C ALA A 216 10.55 -29.21 22.28
N ALA A 217 10.73 -30.06 23.29
CA ALA A 217 10.01 -31.31 23.42
C ALA A 217 8.60 -31.09 23.99
N THR A 218 8.48 -30.37 25.11
CA THR A 218 7.21 -30.22 25.86
C THR A 218 6.40 -28.98 25.51
N GLY A 219 6.92 -28.07 24.69
CA GLY A 219 6.28 -26.79 24.36
C GLY A 219 6.12 -25.85 25.56
N THR A 220 6.86 -26.06 26.64
CA THR A 220 6.69 -25.33 27.90
C THR A 220 7.63 -24.12 27.98
N VAL A 221 7.08 -22.93 28.21
CA VAL A 221 7.89 -21.73 28.49
C VAL A 221 8.70 -21.93 29.78
N ARG A 222 10.02 -21.81 29.69
CA ARG A 222 11.00 -21.97 30.78
C ARG A 222 11.50 -20.63 31.32
N GLN A 223 11.62 -19.61 30.48
CA GLN A 223 12.11 -18.27 30.83
C GLN A 223 11.46 -17.19 29.95
N SER A 224 11.40 -15.95 30.44
CA SER A 224 10.81 -14.80 29.76
C SER A 224 11.62 -13.53 30.04
N TRP A 225 11.94 -12.76 29.01
CA TRP A 225 12.68 -11.49 29.09
C TRP A 225 11.89 -10.36 28.44
N SER A 226 11.71 -9.24 29.14
CA SER A 226 11.22 -8.00 28.51
C SER A 226 12.28 -7.41 27.60
N VAL A 227 11.91 -6.99 26.39
CA VAL A 227 12.80 -6.40 25.38
C VAL A 227 12.29 -5.03 24.92
N GLY A 228 12.61 -4.60 23.70
CA GLY A 228 12.03 -3.41 23.08
C GLY A 228 10.59 -3.61 22.61
N ASN A 229 10.03 -2.58 21.98
CA ASN A 229 8.68 -2.64 21.42
C ASN A 229 8.68 -3.39 20.09
N ALA A 230 7.66 -4.22 19.85
CA ALA A 230 7.52 -5.05 18.64
C ALA A 230 8.83 -5.80 18.30
N PRO A 231 9.27 -6.74 19.15
CA PRO A 231 10.38 -7.62 18.81
C PRO A 231 10.01 -8.50 17.63
N ARG A 232 10.90 -8.57 16.63
CA ARG A 232 10.58 -9.14 15.32
C ARG A 232 11.41 -10.39 15.04
N ASP A 233 12.68 -10.24 14.69
CA ASP A 233 13.62 -11.33 14.38
C ASP A 233 14.72 -11.49 15.46
N MET A 234 15.41 -12.63 15.47
CA MET A 234 16.41 -13.02 16.44
C MET A 234 17.61 -13.75 15.82
N ALA A 235 18.80 -13.55 16.40
CA ALA A 235 19.99 -14.32 16.05
C ALA A 235 20.79 -14.71 17.30
N GLU A 236 21.12 -16.01 17.46
CA GLU A 236 22.06 -16.46 18.50
C GLU A 236 23.50 -16.33 18.01
N VAL A 237 24.34 -15.59 18.75
CA VAL A 237 25.78 -15.48 18.47
C VAL A 237 26.59 -15.55 19.76
N GLY A 238 27.32 -16.65 19.93
CA GLY A 238 28.31 -16.81 21.01
C GLY A 238 27.71 -16.80 22.42
N GLY A 239 26.60 -17.50 22.62
CA GLY A 239 25.90 -17.58 23.92
C GLY A 239 25.08 -16.33 24.26
N LYS A 240 24.78 -15.49 23.28
CA LYS A 240 23.87 -14.35 23.39
C LYS A 240 22.80 -14.43 22.33
N LEU A 241 21.58 -14.05 22.68
CA LEU A 241 20.49 -13.86 21.75
C LEU A 241 20.34 -12.36 21.45
N TYR A 242 20.48 -12.00 20.19
CA TYR A 242 20.20 -10.65 19.68
C TYR A 242 18.78 -10.63 19.13
N VAL A 243 18.03 -9.56 19.36
CA VAL A 243 16.59 -9.46 19.04
C VAL A 243 16.35 -8.10 18.40
N SER A 244 15.82 -8.03 17.18
CA SER A 244 15.41 -6.77 16.56
C SER A 244 14.13 -6.27 17.23
N ASN A 245 13.94 -4.95 17.35
CA ASN A 245 12.78 -4.34 18.01
C ASN A 245 12.36 -3.17 17.15
N GLU A 246 11.32 -3.40 16.36
CA GLU A 246 10.91 -2.56 15.23
C GLU A 246 10.45 -1.18 15.71
N GLY A 247 9.59 -1.16 16.73
CA GLY A 247 9.19 0.03 17.48
C GLY A 247 10.24 0.53 18.48
N GLY A 248 11.45 -0.01 18.43
CA GLY A 248 12.62 0.42 19.18
C GLY A 248 12.53 0.24 20.69
N ARG A 249 13.00 1.25 21.44
CA ARG A 249 13.08 1.18 22.90
C ARG A 249 11.72 1.47 23.55
N PRO A 250 11.44 0.94 24.75
CA PRO A 250 10.30 1.37 25.54
C PRO A 250 10.32 2.89 25.77
N ALA A 251 9.13 3.50 25.80
CA ALA A 251 8.96 4.91 26.08
C ALA A 251 9.40 5.27 27.51
N LYS A 252 9.82 6.52 27.69
CA LYS A 252 10.30 7.11 28.94
C LYS A 252 9.48 8.36 29.26
N PRO A 253 9.38 8.76 30.55
CA PRO A 253 8.72 10.01 30.92
C PRO A 253 9.30 11.20 30.15
N GLY A 254 8.45 11.91 29.41
CA GLY A 254 8.82 13.05 28.57
C GLY A 254 9.08 12.73 27.10
N ASP A 255 9.03 11.47 26.67
CA ASP A 255 8.94 11.13 25.24
C ASP A 255 7.58 11.59 24.68
N THR A 256 7.57 11.94 23.40
CA THR A 256 6.34 11.97 22.59
C THR A 256 6.06 10.56 22.08
N THR A 257 4.79 10.15 22.10
CA THR A 257 4.38 8.79 21.75
C THR A 257 3.15 8.77 20.87
N ILE A 258 3.00 7.67 20.14
CA ILE A 258 1.77 7.25 19.48
C ILE A 258 1.55 5.77 19.84
N ASN A 259 0.32 5.29 19.69
CA ASN A 259 -0.02 3.90 19.92
C ASN A 259 0.64 2.97 18.88
N SER A 260 0.96 1.75 19.30
CA SER A 260 1.16 0.58 18.45
C SER A 260 0.73 -0.63 19.28
N TYR A 261 -0.34 -1.32 18.86
CA TYR A 261 -0.93 -2.46 19.59
C TYR A 261 -0.97 -2.30 21.13
N ASN A 262 -1.70 -1.29 21.62
CA ASN A 262 -1.81 -0.97 23.06
C ASN A 262 -0.44 -0.74 23.75
N THR A 263 0.56 -0.26 23.01
CA THR A 263 1.90 0.09 23.48
C THR A 263 2.21 1.52 23.07
N GLN A 264 2.66 2.36 24.01
CA GLN A 264 3.09 3.72 23.69
C GLN A 264 4.54 3.68 23.19
N VAL A 265 4.73 3.89 21.89
CA VAL A 265 6.05 3.83 21.25
C VAL A 265 6.57 5.25 20.99
N PRO A 266 7.89 5.53 21.16
CA PRO A 266 8.44 6.87 20.91
C PRO A 266 8.27 7.30 19.44
N ALA A 267 7.43 8.30 19.18
CA ALA A 267 6.99 8.67 17.83
C ALA A 267 6.92 10.18 17.62
N ASP A 268 7.21 10.62 16.40
CA ASP A 268 7.16 12.02 16.02
C ASP A 268 5.70 12.49 15.83
N GLN A 269 5.35 13.64 16.40
CA GLN A 269 3.97 14.13 16.43
C GLN A 269 3.52 14.78 15.10
N VAL A 270 4.43 14.96 14.13
CA VAL A 270 4.12 15.46 12.79
C VAL A 270 3.96 14.32 11.81
N THR A 271 4.96 13.44 11.70
CA THR A 271 5.01 12.32 10.74
C THR A 271 4.36 11.04 11.26
N ALA A 272 3.97 10.99 12.54
CA ALA A 272 3.42 9.83 13.25
C ALA A 272 4.30 8.55 13.30
N SER A 273 5.46 8.59 12.65
CA SER A 273 6.45 7.50 12.58
C SER A 273 7.24 7.33 13.88
N THR A 274 7.77 6.11 14.08
CA THR A 274 8.68 5.82 15.20
C THR A 274 9.99 6.62 15.11
N THR A 275 10.57 6.93 16.28
CA THR A 275 11.79 7.76 16.40
C THR A 275 12.99 7.03 16.97
N THR A 276 12.84 5.73 17.29
CA THR A 276 13.91 4.88 17.79
C THR A 276 13.82 3.49 17.20
N GLY A 277 14.96 2.87 16.92
CA GLY A 277 15.08 1.43 16.69
C GLY A 277 16.29 0.87 17.43
N THR A 278 16.16 -0.37 17.89
CA THR A 278 17.14 -1.02 18.78
C THR A 278 17.24 -2.51 18.53
N VAL A 279 18.42 -3.07 18.79
CA VAL A 279 18.62 -4.50 19.00
C VAL A 279 18.79 -4.76 20.49
N SER A 280 17.99 -5.64 21.06
CA SER A 280 18.12 -6.12 22.44
C SER A 280 19.10 -7.30 22.49
N VAL A 281 19.83 -7.46 23.59
CA VAL A 281 20.84 -8.51 23.74
C VAL A 281 20.68 -9.18 25.10
N ILE A 282 20.32 -10.47 25.05
CA ILE A 282 20.11 -11.37 26.19
C ILE A 282 21.36 -12.23 26.34
N ASP A 283 21.84 -12.39 27.57
CA ASP A 283 22.95 -13.30 27.91
C ASP A 283 22.35 -14.67 28.27
N LEU A 284 22.58 -15.69 27.44
CA LEU A 284 22.00 -17.02 27.66
C LEU A 284 22.76 -17.80 28.74
N ALA A 285 24.01 -17.44 29.02
CA ALA A 285 24.80 -18.02 30.11
C ALA A 285 24.47 -17.40 31.48
N ASN A 286 23.88 -16.21 31.49
CA ASN A 286 23.37 -15.54 32.69
C ASN A 286 21.93 -15.03 32.46
N PRO A 287 20.92 -15.92 32.42
CA PRO A 287 19.56 -15.58 32.00
C PRO A 287 18.82 -14.62 32.96
N ASP A 288 19.35 -14.37 34.17
CA ASP A 288 18.82 -13.38 35.11
C ASP A 288 19.47 -11.98 34.95
N ALA A 289 20.44 -11.83 34.03
CA ALA A 289 21.04 -10.55 33.72
C ALA A 289 20.05 -9.60 33.05
N ALA A 290 20.18 -8.31 33.36
CA ALA A 290 19.38 -7.28 32.69
C ALA A 290 19.68 -7.24 31.19
N VAL A 291 18.63 -7.34 30.37
CA VAL A 291 18.72 -7.23 28.91
C VAL A 291 19.37 -5.89 28.54
N SER A 292 20.41 -5.96 27.71
CA SER A 292 21.10 -4.77 27.20
C SER A 292 20.55 -4.36 25.82
N SER A 293 20.78 -3.12 25.40
CA SER A 293 20.23 -2.59 24.15
C SER A 293 21.29 -1.82 23.34
N ILE A 294 21.30 -2.08 22.03
CA ILE A 294 22.16 -1.45 21.02
C ILE A 294 21.26 -0.58 20.15
N LYS A 295 21.59 0.71 19.98
CA LYS A 295 20.89 1.58 19.02
C LYS A 295 21.30 1.24 17.59
N VAL A 296 20.32 1.10 16.71
CA VAL A 296 20.46 0.90 15.25
C VAL A 296 19.61 1.94 14.49
N GLY A 297 19.27 1.69 13.22
CA GLY A 297 18.28 2.47 12.48
C GLY A 297 16.85 2.23 13.00
N LEU A 298 15.88 2.94 12.44
CA LEU A 298 14.44 2.75 12.65
C LEU A 298 13.94 1.52 11.90
N HIS A 299 12.97 0.82 12.52
CA HIS A 299 12.38 -0.45 12.08
C HIS A 299 13.48 -1.47 11.76
N PRO A 300 14.28 -1.87 12.77
CA PRO A 300 15.16 -3.01 12.59
C PRO A 300 14.32 -4.28 12.41
N THR A 301 14.44 -4.90 11.25
CA THR A 301 13.64 -6.04 10.80
C THR A 301 14.47 -7.32 10.93
N ALA A 302 15.21 -7.71 9.89
CA ALA A 302 15.95 -8.98 9.86
C ALA A 302 17.37 -8.90 10.48
N LEU A 303 17.83 -10.04 11.00
CA LEU A 303 19.05 -10.26 11.74
C LEU A 303 19.88 -11.43 11.17
N TYR A 304 20.84 -11.13 10.30
CA TYR A 304 21.75 -12.15 9.79
C TYR A 304 23.11 -12.14 10.50
N ALA A 305 23.52 -13.28 11.07
CA ALA A 305 24.81 -13.43 11.74
C ALA A 305 25.81 -14.28 10.93
N LYS A 306 27.05 -13.81 10.79
CA LYS A 306 28.17 -14.62 10.28
C LYS A 306 29.48 -14.25 10.96
N LYS A 307 30.11 -15.22 11.64
CA LYS A 307 31.29 -15.02 12.49
C LYS A 307 31.00 -13.99 13.61
N ASN A 308 31.74 -12.88 13.64
CA ASN A 308 31.61 -11.82 14.65
C ASN A 308 30.82 -10.59 14.16
N ALA A 309 30.15 -10.70 13.00
CA ALA A 309 29.21 -9.70 12.51
C ALA A 309 27.77 -10.18 12.69
N LEU A 310 26.93 -9.26 13.15
CA LEU A 310 25.48 -9.31 13.02
C LEU A 310 25.07 -8.14 12.12
N PHE A 311 24.38 -8.44 11.02
CA PHE A 311 23.78 -7.47 10.11
C PHE A 311 22.32 -7.27 10.51
N VAL A 312 21.89 -6.01 10.61
CA VAL A 312 20.55 -5.61 11.01
C VAL A 312 19.97 -4.76 9.90
N THR A 313 18.97 -5.25 9.17
CA THR A 313 18.27 -4.42 8.18
C THR A 313 17.37 -3.42 8.90
N ASN A 314 17.33 -2.16 8.45
CA ASN A 314 16.55 -1.09 9.08
C ASN A 314 15.61 -0.50 8.03
N THR A 315 14.40 -1.05 7.89
CA THR A 315 13.54 -0.87 6.71
C THR A 315 13.13 0.60 6.54
N ALA A 316 12.62 1.23 7.60
CA ALA A 316 12.26 2.66 7.62
C ALA A 316 13.46 3.62 7.46
N THR A 317 14.67 3.24 7.89
CA THR A 317 15.87 4.10 7.72
C THR A 317 16.58 3.89 6.38
N ASN A 318 16.34 2.76 5.73
CA ASN A 318 16.93 2.39 4.44
C ASN A 318 18.45 2.23 4.54
N ASP A 319 18.90 1.48 5.55
CA ASP A 319 20.29 1.08 5.75
C ASP A 319 20.42 -0.30 6.44
N VAL A 320 21.63 -0.86 6.44
CA VAL A 320 21.99 -2.05 7.24
C VAL A 320 23.03 -1.67 8.29
N SER A 321 22.71 -1.88 9.56
CA SER A 321 23.64 -1.69 10.68
C SER A 321 24.48 -2.96 10.88
N VAL A 322 25.80 -2.82 11.01
CA VAL A 322 26.73 -3.94 11.25
C VAL A 322 27.22 -3.87 12.70
N ILE A 323 26.82 -4.85 13.50
CA ILE A 323 27.20 -4.99 14.91
C ILE A 323 28.39 -5.95 15.04
N ASP A 324 29.45 -5.50 15.72
CA ASP A 324 30.54 -6.35 16.20
C ASP A 324 30.09 -7.04 17.49
N THR A 325 29.77 -8.34 17.40
CA THR A 325 29.18 -9.12 18.51
C THR A 325 30.17 -9.36 19.66
N THR A 326 31.49 -9.19 19.41
CA THR A 326 32.50 -9.22 20.49
C THR A 326 32.48 -7.95 21.35
N LYS A 327 32.00 -6.83 20.78
CA LYS A 327 31.95 -5.52 21.45
C LYS A 327 30.54 -5.06 21.81
N ASN A 328 29.50 -5.72 21.30
CA ASN A 328 28.10 -5.31 21.35
C ASN A 328 27.91 -3.85 20.86
N LYS A 329 28.49 -3.50 19.70
CA LYS A 329 28.41 -2.15 19.13
C LYS A 329 28.27 -2.18 17.62
N VAL A 330 27.43 -1.28 17.09
CA VAL A 330 27.46 -0.91 15.67
C VAL A 330 28.84 -0.35 15.36
N VAL A 331 29.51 -0.93 14.36
CA VAL A 331 30.84 -0.54 13.86
C VAL A 331 30.79 0.03 12.46
N GLN A 332 29.71 -0.22 11.72
CA GLN A 332 29.46 0.29 10.38
C GLN A 332 27.96 0.41 10.12
N THR A 333 27.55 1.35 9.26
CA THR A 333 26.21 1.41 8.67
C THR A 333 26.36 1.43 7.14
N VAL A 334 25.62 0.57 6.44
CA VAL A 334 25.64 0.40 4.99
C VAL A 334 24.40 1.06 4.40
N ALA A 335 24.55 2.14 3.63
CA ALA A 335 23.43 2.75 2.94
C ALA A 335 22.91 1.83 1.81
N THR A 336 21.59 1.65 1.75
CA THR A 336 20.91 0.82 0.73
C THR A 336 20.11 1.64 -0.27
N GLN A 337 20.51 2.90 -0.47
CA GLN A 337 19.82 3.92 -1.28
C GLN A 337 20.59 4.13 -2.61
N PRO A 338 20.39 3.28 -3.64
CA PRO A 338 21.17 3.35 -4.89
C PRO A 338 20.92 4.60 -5.74
N TRP A 339 19.75 5.23 -5.63
CA TRP A 339 19.34 6.36 -6.47
C TRP A 339 19.38 7.69 -5.69
N PRO A 340 20.14 8.71 -6.15
CA PRO A 340 20.40 9.91 -5.33
C PRO A 340 19.26 10.93 -5.26
N GLU A 341 18.13 10.71 -5.95
CA GLU A 341 16.99 11.65 -5.93
C GLU A 341 16.04 11.38 -4.74
N SER A 342 16.13 10.22 -4.08
CA SER A 342 15.35 9.89 -2.87
C SER A 342 16.18 9.12 -1.82
N SER A 343 15.75 9.20 -0.55
CA SER A 343 16.40 8.55 0.61
C SER A 343 15.46 7.66 1.44
N VAL A 344 14.24 7.42 0.96
CA VAL A 344 13.15 6.68 1.65
C VAL A 344 12.47 5.73 0.64
N GLY A 345 11.89 4.64 1.13
CA GLY A 345 11.11 3.69 0.33
C GLY A 345 11.95 2.74 -0.52
N TYR A 346 13.16 2.40 -0.08
CA TYR A 346 13.96 1.29 -0.66
C TYR A 346 13.76 -0.02 0.09
N GLU A 347 13.45 0.05 1.38
CA GLU A 347 12.99 -1.06 2.24
C GLU A 347 13.94 -2.27 2.17
N PRO A 348 15.11 -2.20 2.83
CA PRO A 348 15.98 -3.35 2.96
C PRO A 348 15.35 -4.38 3.91
N ASP A 349 14.82 -5.47 3.38
CA ASP A 349 14.04 -6.43 4.17
C ASP A 349 14.97 -7.50 4.77
N ALA A 350 15.59 -8.32 3.93
CA ALA A 350 16.50 -9.40 4.33
C ALA A 350 17.94 -9.22 3.83
N VAL A 351 18.86 -9.97 4.45
CA VAL A 351 20.29 -9.89 4.17
C VAL A 351 20.99 -11.24 4.35
N THR A 352 21.93 -11.58 3.47
CA THR A 352 22.77 -12.78 3.60
C THR A 352 24.20 -12.53 3.13
N LEU A 353 25.14 -13.36 3.56
CA LEU A 353 26.56 -13.25 3.21
C LEU A 353 27.08 -14.56 2.62
N THR A 354 27.42 -14.52 1.33
CA THR A 354 28.07 -15.63 0.62
C THR A 354 29.46 -15.97 1.20
N ASP A 355 29.99 -17.13 0.85
CA ASP A 355 31.32 -17.56 1.31
C ASP A 355 32.49 -16.82 0.65
N ASP A 356 32.30 -16.24 -0.55
CA ASP A 356 33.30 -15.40 -1.21
C ASP A 356 33.21 -13.91 -0.84
N GLY A 357 32.41 -13.57 0.18
CA GLY A 357 32.36 -12.23 0.75
C GLY A 357 31.47 -11.24 -0.02
N HIS A 358 30.45 -11.69 -0.73
CA HIS A 358 29.34 -10.81 -1.13
C HIS A 358 28.26 -10.76 -0.06
N LEU A 359 28.02 -9.57 0.48
CA LEU A 359 26.82 -9.23 1.24
C LEU A 359 25.72 -8.90 0.23
N LEU A 360 24.61 -9.64 0.31
CA LEU A 360 23.42 -9.50 -0.52
C LEU A 360 22.30 -8.97 0.38
N VAL A 361 21.65 -7.89 -0.01
CA VAL A 361 20.55 -7.26 0.73
C VAL A 361 19.36 -7.13 -0.23
N THR A 362 18.18 -7.64 0.12
CA THR A 362 16.98 -7.36 -0.68
C THR A 362 16.55 -5.91 -0.51
N LEU A 363 15.81 -5.38 -1.47
CA LEU A 363 15.21 -4.05 -1.44
C LEU A 363 13.78 -4.16 -1.96
N GLY A 364 12.82 -4.38 -1.05
CA GLY A 364 11.43 -4.72 -1.34
C GLY A 364 10.82 -3.81 -2.40
N ARG A 365 10.70 -2.53 -2.08
CA ARG A 365 10.14 -1.52 -2.98
C ARG A 365 10.92 -1.29 -4.28
N ALA A 366 12.19 -1.70 -4.35
CA ALA A 366 13.03 -1.52 -5.53
C ALA A 366 13.04 -2.75 -6.46
N ASN A 367 12.42 -3.86 -6.07
CA ASN A 367 12.43 -5.14 -6.79
C ASN A 367 13.86 -5.56 -7.17
N ALA A 368 14.77 -5.53 -6.19
CA ALA A 368 16.19 -5.79 -6.42
C ALA A 368 16.93 -6.40 -5.24
N VAL A 369 18.03 -7.10 -5.52
CA VAL A 369 19.09 -7.43 -4.55
C VAL A 369 20.25 -6.46 -4.75
N ALA A 370 20.57 -5.68 -3.72
CA ALA A 370 21.79 -4.88 -3.65
C ALA A 370 22.99 -5.73 -3.22
N VAL A 371 24.09 -5.63 -3.97
CA VAL A 371 25.29 -6.44 -3.74
C VAL A 371 26.47 -5.58 -3.32
N TYR A 372 27.16 -6.00 -2.26
CA TYR A 372 28.37 -5.37 -1.72
C TYR A 372 29.46 -6.40 -1.48
N ARG A 373 30.74 -6.02 -1.61
CA ARG A 373 31.86 -6.81 -1.08
C ARG A 373 32.08 -6.48 0.40
N TYR A 374 32.15 -7.52 1.22
CA TYR A 374 32.37 -7.49 2.66
C TYR A 374 33.53 -8.42 3.05
N THR A 375 34.33 -8.00 4.03
CA THR A 375 35.52 -8.73 4.51
C THR A 375 35.48 -8.95 6.03
N THR A 376 35.36 -7.86 6.80
CA THR A 376 35.33 -7.85 8.27
C THR A 376 34.37 -6.76 8.77
N PRO A 377 33.88 -6.81 10.02
CA PRO A 377 32.94 -5.81 10.53
C PRO A 377 33.54 -4.39 10.61
N GLN A 378 34.87 -4.26 10.58
CA GLN A 378 35.58 -2.99 10.74
C GLN A 378 36.07 -2.40 9.40
N GLU A 379 35.98 -3.15 8.30
CA GLU A 379 36.33 -2.68 6.96
C GLU A 379 35.07 -2.26 6.20
N PRO A 380 34.98 -1.01 5.71
CA PRO A 380 33.80 -0.56 4.96
C PRO A 380 33.52 -1.42 3.74
N VAL A 381 32.26 -1.83 3.59
CA VAL A 381 31.82 -2.56 2.40
C VAL A 381 31.97 -1.70 1.15
N SER A 382 32.20 -2.34 0.00
CA SER A 382 32.21 -1.67 -1.30
C SER A 382 31.05 -2.13 -2.16
N TYR A 383 30.26 -1.17 -2.64
CA TYR A 383 29.10 -1.45 -3.49
C TYR A 383 29.51 -2.04 -4.84
N VAL A 384 28.82 -3.10 -5.26
CA VAL A 384 29.04 -3.79 -6.53
C VAL A 384 28.00 -3.36 -7.55
N GLY A 385 26.70 -3.52 -7.26
CA GLY A 385 25.60 -3.26 -8.18
C GLY A 385 24.26 -3.80 -7.67
N LEU A 386 23.26 -3.89 -8.54
CA LEU A 386 21.94 -4.46 -8.26
C LEU A 386 21.66 -5.63 -9.21
N LEU A 387 20.90 -6.62 -8.73
CA LEU A 387 20.27 -7.66 -9.56
C LEU A 387 18.74 -7.51 -9.45
N PRO A 388 17.98 -7.55 -10.56
CA PRO A 388 16.52 -7.45 -10.50
C PRO A 388 15.87 -8.71 -9.91
N THR A 389 14.76 -8.49 -9.21
CA THR A 389 13.90 -9.54 -8.66
C THR A 389 12.48 -9.45 -9.23
N ASP A 390 11.58 -10.24 -8.66
CA ASP A 390 10.14 -10.05 -8.78
C ASP A 390 9.63 -9.04 -7.74
N TYR A 391 8.31 -8.86 -7.67
CA TYR A 391 7.69 -7.79 -6.89
C TYR A 391 7.83 -8.06 -5.37
N PHE A 392 8.52 -7.15 -4.69
CA PHE A 392 8.74 -7.12 -3.24
C PHE A 392 9.54 -8.32 -2.68
N PRO A 393 10.88 -8.38 -2.91
CA PRO A 393 11.75 -9.42 -2.37
C PRO A 393 11.93 -9.34 -0.84
N ALA A 394 11.10 -10.04 -0.08
CA ALA A 394 11.19 -10.07 1.38
C ALA A 394 12.37 -10.91 1.92
N GLU A 395 12.74 -12.02 1.27
CA GLU A 395 13.72 -12.97 1.83
C GLU A 395 14.89 -13.31 0.91
N ILE A 396 16.04 -13.67 1.49
CA ILE A 396 17.22 -14.12 0.74
C ILE A 396 18.13 -15.13 1.47
N ALA A 397 18.35 -16.28 0.83
CA ALA A 397 19.20 -17.36 1.34
C ALA A 397 20.25 -17.83 0.32
N THR A 398 21.28 -18.53 0.78
CA THR A 398 22.28 -19.20 -0.08
C THR A 398 22.21 -20.72 0.05
N VAL A 399 22.05 -21.41 -1.06
CA VAL A 399 21.89 -22.87 -1.14
C VAL A 399 23.01 -23.44 -2.00
N GLY A 400 24.13 -23.78 -1.34
CA GLY A 400 25.37 -24.18 -1.98
C GLY A 400 25.97 -23.07 -2.85
N LYS A 401 25.67 -23.07 -4.15
CA LYS A 401 26.07 -22.01 -5.11
C LYS A 401 24.90 -21.18 -5.63
N GLN A 402 23.67 -21.56 -5.31
CA GLN A 402 22.48 -20.78 -5.66
C GLN A 402 22.25 -19.71 -4.58
N VAL A 403 21.76 -18.56 -5.01
CA VAL A 403 20.99 -17.62 -4.20
C VAL A 403 19.52 -17.95 -4.46
N VAL A 404 18.72 -17.96 -3.40
CA VAL A 404 17.26 -18.09 -3.46
C VAL A 404 16.67 -16.83 -2.85
N VAL A 405 15.66 -16.24 -3.51
CA VAL A 405 14.97 -15.02 -3.07
C VAL A 405 13.47 -15.28 -3.10
N SER A 406 12.75 -14.95 -2.02
CA SER A 406 11.28 -15.04 -2.00
C SER A 406 10.68 -13.63 -2.13
N ASN A 407 9.64 -13.50 -2.95
CA ASN A 407 9.04 -12.24 -3.34
C ASN A 407 7.55 -12.26 -2.95
N THR A 408 7.15 -11.37 -2.04
CA THR A 408 5.82 -11.34 -1.39
C THR A 408 4.70 -11.13 -2.38
N ARG A 409 4.85 -10.18 -3.31
CA ARG A 409 3.84 -9.79 -4.31
C ARG A 409 4.05 -10.48 -5.67
N GLY A 410 5.13 -11.25 -5.83
CA GLY A 410 5.39 -12.12 -6.97
C GLY A 410 5.25 -11.46 -8.34
N ILE A 411 4.16 -11.79 -9.04
CA ILE A 411 3.83 -11.28 -10.37
C ILE A 411 2.52 -10.47 -10.40
N ASP A 412 2.14 -9.88 -9.26
CA ASP A 412 0.91 -9.12 -9.04
C ASP A 412 -0.36 -9.99 -8.90
N ALA A 413 -1.56 -9.39 -8.95
CA ALA A 413 -2.86 -10.06 -8.82
C ALA A 413 -3.25 -10.94 -10.04
N ARG A 414 -2.41 -11.94 -10.37
CA ARG A 414 -2.50 -12.75 -11.59
C ARG A 414 -2.89 -14.23 -11.36
N ARG A 415 -3.27 -14.60 -10.13
CA ARG A 415 -3.69 -15.97 -9.78
C ARG A 415 -4.92 -16.39 -10.61
N PRO A 416 -4.92 -17.58 -11.23
CA PRO A 416 -6.02 -18.00 -12.12
C PRO A 416 -7.22 -18.56 -11.33
N THR A 417 -8.01 -17.69 -10.69
CA THR A 417 -9.21 -18.10 -9.91
C THR A 417 -10.49 -18.10 -10.72
N SER A 418 -10.72 -17.08 -11.55
CA SER A 418 -11.91 -16.94 -12.39
C SER A 418 -11.53 -16.82 -13.87
N GLY A 419 -12.39 -17.37 -14.74
CA GLY A 419 -12.31 -17.15 -16.18
C GLY A 419 -13.03 -15.88 -16.65
N ALA A 420 -13.65 -15.12 -15.74
CA ALA A 420 -14.44 -13.93 -16.05
C ALA A 420 -13.68 -12.61 -15.82
N GLY A 421 -12.53 -12.64 -15.15
CA GLY A 421 -11.74 -11.45 -14.78
C GLY A 421 -10.82 -11.75 -13.59
N HIS A 422 -10.18 -10.70 -13.10
CA HIS A 422 -9.21 -10.72 -12.00
C HIS A 422 -9.76 -9.93 -10.80
N ALA A 423 -9.56 -10.44 -9.58
CA ALA A 423 -9.81 -9.71 -8.33
C ALA A 423 -8.49 -9.18 -7.75
N THR A 424 -8.51 -8.09 -6.98
CA THR A 424 -7.32 -7.54 -6.31
C THR A 424 -6.65 -8.57 -5.38
N HIS A 425 -7.47 -9.46 -4.81
CA HIS A 425 -7.02 -10.59 -3.98
C HIS A 425 -6.50 -11.80 -4.77
N ASP A 426 -6.41 -11.76 -6.10
CA ASP A 426 -5.74 -12.79 -6.94
C ASP A 426 -4.22 -12.73 -6.86
N THR A 427 -3.73 -12.44 -5.66
CA THR A 427 -2.34 -12.29 -5.28
C THR A 427 -1.55 -13.55 -5.60
N THR A 428 -0.38 -13.31 -6.16
CA THR A 428 0.66 -14.31 -6.38
C THR A 428 1.89 -13.94 -5.54
N SER A 429 2.74 -14.92 -5.32
CA SER A 429 4.11 -14.71 -4.83
C SER A 429 5.08 -15.45 -5.74
N SER A 430 6.39 -15.30 -5.53
CA SER A 430 7.36 -16.10 -6.28
C SER A 430 8.63 -16.41 -5.51
N VAL A 431 9.21 -17.58 -5.81
CA VAL A 431 10.58 -17.93 -5.43
C VAL A 431 11.47 -17.80 -6.66
N GLN A 432 12.56 -17.06 -6.55
CA GLN A 432 13.56 -16.84 -7.60
C GLN A 432 14.86 -17.55 -7.22
N ARG A 433 15.59 -18.13 -8.19
CA ARG A 433 16.95 -18.64 -7.95
C ARG A 433 17.93 -18.23 -9.04
N PHE A 434 19.18 -18.05 -8.64
CA PHE A 434 20.29 -17.85 -9.56
C PHE A 434 21.63 -18.21 -8.92
N THR A 435 22.59 -18.66 -9.73
CA THR A 435 23.99 -18.67 -9.31
C THR A 435 24.49 -17.22 -9.34
N LEU A 436 25.01 -16.71 -8.22
CA LEU A 436 25.49 -15.33 -8.15
C LEU A 436 26.53 -15.07 -9.25
N PRO A 437 26.27 -14.14 -10.18
CA PRO A 437 27.19 -13.88 -11.28
C PRO A 437 28.34 -12.99 -10.80
N ASN A 438 29.40 -12.87 -11.61
CA ASN A 438 30.55 -12.03 -11.24
C ASN A 438 30.20 -10.53 -11.24
N ASP A 439 30.99 -9.74 -10.51
CA ASP A 439 30.82 -8.29 -10.31
C ASP A 439 30.59 -7.48 -11.60
N ARG A 440 31.10 -7.93 -12.76
CA ARG A 440 30.89 -7.22 -14.04
C ARG A 440 29.44 -7.38 -14.53
N VAL A 441 28.86 -8.56 -14.36
CA VAL A 441 27.46 -8.84 -14.72
C VAL A 441 26.52 -8.11 -13.76
N ILE A 442 26.79 -8.17 -12.45
CA ILE A 442 26.02 -7.41 -11.45
C ILE A 442 26.02 -5.90 -11.78
N LYS A 443 27.17 -5.35 -12.20
CA LYS A 443 27.28 -3.94 -12.64
C LYS A 443 26.51 -3.62 -13.91
N SER A 444 26.32 -4.57 -14.84
CA SER A 444 25.49 -4.34 -16.03
C SER A 444 23.99 -4.43 -15.73
N GLU A 445 23.57 -5.33 -14.82
CA GLU A 445 22.16 -5.46 -14.43
C GLU A 445 21.65 -4.26 -13.61
N THR A 446 22.52 -3.51 -12.91
CA THR A 446 22.14 -2.25 -12.23
C THR A 446 21.37 -1.28 -13.16
N ALA A 447 21.77 -1.17 -14.43
CA ALA A 447 21.10 -0.28 -15.39
C ALA A 447 19.66 -0.73 -15.71
N LYS A 448 19.41 -2.04 -15.67
CA LYS A 448 18.08 -2.62 -15.86
C LYS A 448 17.18 -2.32 -14.67
N VAL A 449 17.68 -2.49 -13.43
CA VAL A 449 16.92 -2.12 -12.21
C VAL A 449 16.54 -0.64 -12.22
N PHE A 450 17.47 0.25 -12.59
CA PHE A 450 17.17 1.69 -12.73
C PHE A 450 16.09 1.98 -13.79
N GLN A 451 16.14 1.30 -14.94
CA GLN A 451 15.12 1.43 -15.99
C GLN A 451 13.75 0.93 -15.52
N GLN A 452 13.72 -0.19 -14.81
CA GLN A 452 12.51 -0.83 -14.31
C GLN A 452 11.79 -0.03 -13.23
N ASN A 453 12.55 0.71 -12.43
CA ASN A 453 12.06 1.62 -11.37
C ASN A 453 11.82 3.06 -11.83
N GLY A 454 12.04 3.42 -13.10
CA GLY A 454 11.93 4.82 -13.56
C GLY A 454 12.93 5.79 -12.92
N TRP A 455 14.02 5.27 -12.36
CA TRP A 455 15.04 6.05 -11.67
C TRP A 455 15.92 6.84 -12.66
N THR A 456 15.41 8.00 -13.07
CA THR A 456 16.14 8.94 -13.92
C THR A 456 16.84 10.03 -13.10
N ARG A 457 17.84 10.70 -13.69
CA ARG A 457 18.51 11.82 -13.03
C ARG A 457 17.67 13.08 -13.17
N GLY A 458 17.37 13.74 -12.05
CA GLY A 458 16.55 14.94 -12.00
C GLY A 458 15.05 14.66 -12.09
N SER A 459 14.55 13.49 -11.68
CA SER A 459 13.10 13.29 -11.52
C SER A 459 12.50 14.26 -10.50
N VAL A 460 13.31 14.76 -9.54
CA VAL A 460 12.89 15.74 -8.51
C VAL A 460 13.57 17.11 -8.73
N THR A 461 13.18 17.82 -9.79
CA THR A 461 13.63 19.23 -9.98
C THR A 461 12.87 20.22 -9.10
N LEU A 462 13.61 20.98 -8.29
CA LEU A 462 13.09 22.11 -7.49
C LEU A 462 13.22 23.44 -8.23
N ALA A 463 12.25 24.35 -8.03
CA ALA A 463 12.38 25.75 -8.43
C ALA A 463 13.45 26.47 -7.59
N HIS A 464 14.08 27.52 -8.14
CA HIS A 464 15.12 28.28 -7.43
C HIS A 464 14.74 29.75 -7.30
N GLY A 465 14.72 30.28 -6.07
CA GLY A 465 14.40 31.69 -5.77
C GLY A 465 15.37 32.74 -6.35
N LYS A 466 16.33 32.34 -7.19
CA LYS A 466 17.27 33.20 -7.92
C LYS A 466 17.05 33.18 -9.45
N ASP A 467 16.01 32.48 -9.92
CA ASP A 467 15.68 32.42 -11.33
C ASP A 467 15.33 33.81 -11.88
N LYS A 468 16.09 34.27 -12.89
CA LYS A 468 16.04 35.65 -13.41
C LYS A 468 14.72 35.99 -14.11
N LYS A 469 13.89 34.99 -14.40
CA LYS A 469 12.51 35.11 -14.87
C LYS A 469 11.67 34.14 -14.07
N LYS A 470 10.61 34.62 -13.42
CA LYS A 470 9.61 33.73 -12.83
C LYS A 470 8.87 33.01 -13.97
N PRO A 471 8.72 31.68 -13.94
CA PRO A 471 7.94 30.97 -14.95
C PRO A 471 6.47 31.40 -14.92
N LYS A 472 5.81 31.28 -16.07
CA LYS A 472 4.36 31.50 -16.18
C LYS A 472 3.63 30.35 -15.46
N PRO A 473 2.56 30.61 -14.71
CA PRO A 473 1.73 29.54 -14.15
C PRO A 473 1.16 28.61 -15.23
N VAL A 474 1.14 27.32 -14.92
CA VAL A 474 0.58 26.21 -15.73
C VAL A 474 -0.17 25.24 -14.80
N PRO A 475 -1.08 24.37 -15.27
CA PRO A 475 -1.88 23.51 -14.37
C PRO A 475 -1.04 22.61 -13.48
N VAL A 476 -0.16 21.81 -14.08
CA VAL A 476 0.83 21.01 -13.35
C VAL A 476 2.21 21.61 -13.66
N PRO A 477 2.90 22.25 -12.69
CA PRO A 477 4.25 22.82 -12.85
C PRO A 477 5.30 21.77 -13.14
N GLN A 478 6.31 22.08 -13.97
CA GLN A 478 7.38 21.12 -14.30
C GLN A 478 8.31 20.86 -13.11
N ARG A 479 8.64 21.92 -12.36
CA ARG A 479 9.52 21.88 -11.20
C ARG A 479 8.69 22.15 -9.95
N LEU A 480 9.00 21.44 -8.87
CA LEU A 480 8.36 21.63 -7.58
C LEU A 480 8.59 23.07 -7.08
N GLY A 481 7.51 23.76 -6.72
CA GLY A 481 7.53 25.15 -6.28
C GLY A 481 7.51 26.20 -7.41
N ASP A 482 7.50 25.81 -8.69
CA ASP A 482 7.04 26.71 -9.76
C ASP A 482 5.52 26.94 -9.61
N PRO A 483 4.97 28.09 -10.03
CA PRO A 483 3.58 28.42 -9.76
C PRO A 483 2.61 27.57 -10.60
N SER A 484 1.57 27.04 -9.96
CA SER A 484 0.43 26.44 -10.65
C SER A 484 -0.66 27.46 -10.99
N THR A 485 -1.48 27.20 -12.02
CA THR A 485 -2.78 27.88 -12.22
C THR A 485 -3.86 27.35 -11.27
N ILE A 486 -3.70 26.14 -10.76
CA ILE A 486 -4.52 25.52 -9.72
C ILE A 486 -3.95 25.93 -8.35
N LYS A 487 -4.84 26.15 -7.37
CA LYS A 487 -4.51 26.52 -5.99
C LYS A 487 -5.22 25.65 -4.96
N HIS A 488 -6.34 25.05 -5.34
CA HIS A 488 -7.21 24.25 -4.50
C HIS A 488 -7.30 22.85 -5.10
N VAL A 489 -6.73 21.87 -4.39
CA VAL A 489 -6.88 20.46 -4.69
C VAL A 489 -7.93 19.89 -3.74
N PHE A 490 -8.85 19.11 -4.29
CA PHE A 490 -9.81 18.30 -3.55
C PHE A 490 -9.49 16.84 -3.90
N LEU A 491 -9.12 16.04 -2.91
CA LEU A 491 -8.90 14.60 -3.03
C LEU A 491 -10.08 13.92 -2.36
N ILE A 492 -11.00 13.41 -3.16
CA ILE A 492 -12.18 12.67 -2.70
C ILE A 492 -11.84 11.19 -2.80
N VAL A 493 -11.60 10.57 -1.65
CA VAL A 493 -11.42 9.13 -1.49
C VAL A 493 -12.81 8.51 -1.30
N LYS A 494 -13.05 7.47 -2.08
CA LYS A 494 -14.25 6.63 -2.09
C LYS A 494 -13.88 5.20 -1.67
N GLU A 495 -14.87 4.33 -1.59
CA GLU A 495 -14.70 2.98 -1.05
C GLU A 495 -14.98 1.86 -2.05
N ASN A 496 -14.14 0.84 -1.91
CA ASN A 496 -13.39 0.22 -3.00
C ASN A 496 -14.17 -0.34 -4.20
N ARG A 497 -13.82 0.03 -5.44
CA ARG A 497 -14.49 -0.49 -6.66
C ARG A 497 -13.55 -0.68 -7.85
N THR A 498 -13.76 -1.78 -8.58
CA THR A 498 -13.07 -2.03 -9.86
C THR A 498 -13.60 -1.14 -10.99
N TYR A 499 -12.78 -0.83 -11.99
CA TYR A 499 -13.17 0.01 -13.13
C TYR A 499 -14.40 -0.55 -13.84
N ASP A 500 -14.39 -1.85 -14.17
CA ASP A 500 -15.50 -2.47 -14.90
C ASP A 500 -16.81 -2.47 -14.11
N GLN A 501 -16.80 -2.51 -12.77
CA GLN A 501 -18.02 -2.44 -11.96
C GLN A 501 -18.82 -1.15 -12.17
N VAL A 502 -18.12 -0.03 -12.41
CA VAL A 502 -18.72 1.32 -12.46
C VAL A 502 -18.78 1.86 -13.88
N LEU A 503 -17.75 1.63 -14.70
CA LEU A 503 -17.59 2.22 -16.05
C LEU A 503 -17.47 1.17 -17.16
N GLY A 504 -17.66 -0.13 -16.84
CA GLY A 504 -17.61 -1.21 -17.82
C GLY A 504 -18.67 -1.09 -18.93
N ASP A 505 -19.77 -0.39 -18.69
CA ASP A 505 -20.83 -0.09 -19.67
C ASP A 505 -20.58 1.17 -20.53
N VAL A 506 -19.45 1.87 -20.37
CA VAL A 506 -19.08 3.04 -21.18
C VAL A 506 -18.32 2.59 -22.45
N PRO A 507 -18.94 2.60 -23.65
CA PRO A 507 -18.39 1.93 -24.84
C PRO A 507 -17.19 2.64 -25.47
N GLU A 508 -16.89 3.88 -25.09
CA GLU A 508 -15.70 4.61 -25.55
C GLU A 508 -14.40 4.17 -24.85
N GLY A 509 -14.48 3.54 -23.67
CA GLY A 509 -13.31 3.06 -22.93
C GLY A 509 -13.08 1.56 -23.08
N ASN A 510 -11.94 1.09 -22.58
CA ASN A 510 -11.63 -0.32 -22.40
C ASN A 510 -12.42 -0.88 -21.20
N GLY A 511 -13.71 -1.17 -21.37
CA GLY A 511 -14.57 -1.75 -20.33
C GLY A 511 -15.20 -3.09 -20.72
N ASP A 512 -15.53 -3.93 -19.73
CA ASP A 512 -16.38 -5.12 -19.92
C ASP A 512 -17.81 -4.90 -19.35
N PRO A 513 -18.83 -4.68 -20.20
CA PRO A 513 -20.21 -4.49 -19.76
C PRO A 513 -20.84 -5.69 -19.04
N SER A 514 -20.22 -6.88 -19.08
CA SER A 514 -20.70 -8.07 -18.36
C SER A 514 -20.34 -8.07 -16.88
N LEU A 515 -19.33 -7.28 -16.49
CA LEU A 515 -18.88 -7.07 -15.11
C LEU A 515 -19.50 -5.81 -14.47
N ALA A 516 -20.10 -4.92 -15.26
CA ALA A 516 -20.78 -3.71 -14.79
C ALA A 516 -21.92 -4.02 -13.80
N GLN A 517 -21.79 -3.48 -12.58
CA GLN A 517 -22.78 -3.63 -11.49
C GLN A 517 -23.51 -2.33 -11.18
N PHE A 518 -22.88 -1.19 -11.47
CA PHE A 518 -23.29 0.15 -11.05
C PHE A 518 -23.27 1.15 -12.22
N GLY A 519 -23.71 0.73 -13.42
CA GLY A 519 -23.76 1.55 -14.63
C GLY A 519 -24.67 2.79 -14.57
N GLU A 520 -24.91 3.46 -15.70
CA GLU A 520 -25.42 4.86 -15.78
C GLU A 520 -26.72 5.16 -15.00
N ASN A 521 -27.56 4.18 -14.69
CA ASN A 521 -28.78 4.36 -13.88
C ASN A 521 -28.54 4.26 -12.36
N VAL A 522 -27.40 3.72 -11.93
CA VAL A 522 -26.92 3.76 -10.55
C VAL A 522 -25.95 4.93 -10.33
N THR A 523 -25.00 5.16 -11.26
CA THR A 523 -23.98 6.21 -11.14
C THR A 523 -24.05 7.30 -12.23
N PRO A 524 -25.20 8.00 -12.38
CA PRO A 524 -25.38 8.99 -13.44
C PRO A 524 -24.39 10.16 -13.34
N ASN A 525 -23.96 10.57 -12.15
CA ASN A 525 -22.98 11.66 -12.02
C ASN A 525 -21.58 11.19 -12.46
N GLN A 526 -21.13 10.01 -12.05
CA GLN A 526 -19.81 9.50 -12.47
C GLN A 526 -19.72 9.34 -14.00
N HIS A 527 -20.78 8.84 -14.63
CA HIS A 527 -20.89 8.76 -16.09
C HIS A 527 -20.87 10.14 -16.76
N ALA A 528 -21.61 11.11 -16.21
CA ALA A 528 -21.62 12.48 -16.73
C ALA A 528 -20.27 13.19 -16.55
N LEU A 529 -19.56 12.91 -15.46
CA LEU A 529 -18.23 13.45 -15.15
C LEU A 529 -17.18 12.88 -16.12
N ALA A 530 -17.17 11.56 -16.35
CA ALA A 530 -16.28 10.94 -17.35
C ALA A 530 -16.53 11.52 -18.77
N LYS A 531 -17.80 11.74 -19.13
CA LYS A 531 -18.19 12.30 -20.43
C LYS A 531 -17.85 13.78 -20.61
N GLN A 532 -18.00 14.61 -19.56
CA GLN A 532 -17.67 16.03 -19.62
C GLN A 532 -16.16 16.26 -19.54
N PHE A 533 -15.47 15.55 -18.63
CA PHE A 533 -14.05 15.69 -18.38
C PHE A 533 -13.25 14.61 -19.15
N GLY A 534 -12.65 13.65 -18.46
CA GLY A 534 -11.94 12.54 -19.09
C GLY A 534 -12.40 11.19 -18.56
N LEU A 535 -12.46 10.21 -19.45
CA LEU A 535 -12.56 8.79 -19.12
C LEU A 535 -11.14 8.21 -19.06
N TYR A 536 -10.77 7.63 -17.93
CA TYR A 536 -9.43 7.07 -17.69
C TYR A 536 -9.58 5.56 -17.47
N ASP A 537 -9.21 4.75 -18.46
CA ASP A 537 -9.53 3.30 -18.51
C ASP A 537 -8.33 2.39 -18.22
N ASN A 538 -7.23 2.97 -17.73
CA ASN A 538 -5.96 2.29 -17.45
C ASN A 538 -5.31 2.81 -16.15
N THR A 539 -6.12 3.03 -15.10
CA THR A 539 -5.67 3.50 -13.78
C THR A 539 -5.75 2.40 -12.73
N TYR A 540 -4.74 2.28 -11.88
CA TYR A 540 -4.63 1.22 -10.88
C TYR A 540 -4.48 1.76 -9.44
N ASP A 541 -5.27 1.21 -8.53
CA ASP A 541 -5.05 1.34 -7.10
C ASP A 541 -4.13 0.22 -6.63
N ILE A 542 -3.20 0.53 -5.73
CA ILE A 542 -2.07 -0.36 -5.44
C ILE A 542 -2.30 -1.17 -4.17
N GLY A 543 -3.19 -0.69 -3.31
CA GLY A 543 -3.68 -1.43 -2.15
C GLY A 543 -4.51 -2.63 -2.59
N THR A 544 -4.36 -3.73 -1.86
CA THR A 544 -5.26 -4.90 -1.94
C THR A 544 -6.48 -4.76 -1.02
N ASN A 545 -6.53 -3.71 -0.21
CA ASN A 545 -7.57 -3.41 0.79
C ASN A 545 -7.42 -1.96 1.28
N SER A 546 -8.37 -1.49 2.10
CA SER A 546 -8.42 -0.10 2.57
C SER A 546 -7.20 0.25 3.41
N ALA A 547 -6.71 -0.69 4.21
CA ALA A 547 -5.53 -0.46 5.04
C ALA A 547 -4.27 -0.08 4.23
N GLU A 548 -4.03 -0.80 3.12
CA GLU A 548 -2.97 -0.48 2.17
C GLU A 548 -3.31 0.76 1.32
N GLY A 549 -4.56 0.88 0.88
CA GLY A 549 -5.05 1.93 -0.03
C GLY A 549 -4.92 3.34 0.53
N HIS A 550 -5.40 3.57 1.75
CA HIS A 550 -5.24 4.84 2.45
C HIS A 550 -3.76 5.19 2.70
N ASN A 551 -2.90 4.19 2.95
CA ASN A 551 -1.45 4.41 3.05
C ASN A 551 -0.85 4.86 1.71
N TRP A 552 -1.18 4.20 0.59
CA TRP A 552 -0.77 4.64 -0.75
C TRP A 552 -1.22 6.07 -1.07
N LEU A 553 -2.45 6.44 -0.71
CA LEU A 553 -2.97 7.79 -0.95
C LEU A 553 -2.32 8.86 -0.07
N MET A 554 -2.06 8.57 1.21
CA MET A 554 -1.56 9.57 2.14
C MET A 554 -0.03 9.65 2.23
N GLN A 555 0.68 8.57 1.93
CA GLN A 555 2.14 8.43 2.07
C GLN A 555 2.87 8.19 0.72
N ALA A 556 2.13 7.95 -0.37
CA ALA A 556 2.65 7.50 -1.67
C ALA A 556 3.50 6.22 -1.61
N ASP A 557 3.34 5.45 -0.53
CA ASP A 557 3.97 4.17 -0.25
C ASP A 557 3.04 3.38 0.68
N ASN A 558 3.22 2.07 0.73
CA ASN A 558 2.62 1.22 1.76
C ASN A 558 3.76 0.64 2.59
N PRO A 559 4.07 1.13 3.80
CA PRO A 559 5.34 0.83 4.46
C PRO A 559 5.60 -0.67 4.65
N GLU A 560 6.87 -1.07 4.68
CA GLU A 560 7.30 -2.47 4.86
C GLU A 560 6.59 -3.21 6.03
N TYR A 561 6.31 -2.53 7.15
CA TYR A 561 5.52 -3.11 8.25
C TYR A 561 4.10 -3.51 7.82
N THR A 562 3.45 -2.69 6.98
CA THR A 562 2.13 -2.94 6.41
C THR A 562 2.19 -3.98 5.29
N GLU A 563 3.24 -3.98 4.45
CA GLU A 563 3.47 -5.05 3.45
C GLU A 563 3.65 -6.42 4.11
N SER A 564 4.39 -6.48 5.23
CA SER A 564 4.61 -7.71 5.99
C SER A 564 3.46 -8.07 6.93
N SER A 565 2.49 -7.17 7.14
CA SER A 565 1.20 -7.42 7.85
C SER A 565 0.03 -7.73 6.89
N ALA A 566 0.26 -7.56 5.59
CA ALA A 566 -0.75 -7.59 4.54
C ALA A 566 -1.48 -8.94 4.45
N GLY A 567 -2.81 -8.91 4.59
CA GLY A 567 -3.69 -10.07 4.47
C GLY A 567 -4.31 -10.55 5.79
N GLU A 568 -3.77 -10.13 6.94
CA GLU A 568 -4.23 -10.65 8.24
C GLU A 568 -4.41 -9.60 9.34
N TYR A 569 -3.59 -8.53 9.39
CA TYR A 569 -3.68 -7.47 10.42
C TYR A 569 -3.76 -7.99 11.87
N ALA A 570 -3.21 -9.19 12.13
CA ALA A 570 -3.34 -9.92 13.40
C ALA A 570 -2.78 -9.17 14.60
N ARG A 571 -1.90 -8.19 14.35
CA ARG A 571 -1.45 -7.20 15.33
C ARG A 571 -2.37 -6.00 15.40
N SER A 572 -2.55 -5.28 14.30
CA SER A 572 -3.32 -4.05 14.25
C SER A 572 -3.80 -3.78 12.83
N TYR A 573 -4.94 -3.12 12.73
CA TYR A 573 -5.28 -2.32 11.54
C TYR A 573 -4.40 -1.06 11.64
N ASP A 574 -3.36 -1.01 10.82
CA ASP A 574 -2.15 -0.22 11.08
C ASP A 574 -2.11 1.14 10.37
N THR A 575 -3.19 1.49 9.68
CA THR A 575 -3.34 2.73 8.92
C THR A 575 -3.43 3.96 9.84
N GLU A 576 -4.44 4.09 10.70
CA GLU A 576 -4.65 5.35 11.44
C GLU A 576 -4.05 5.38 12.86
N ASP A 577 -3.93 4.22 13.54
CA ASP A 577 -3.61 4.13 14.99
C ASP A 577 -2.51 3.11 15.32
N ASP A 578 -1.56 2.90 14.41
CA ASP A 578 -0.30 2.21 14.69
C ASP A 578 0.91 2.98 14.14
N ALA A 579 1.81 3.42 15.02
CA ALA A 579 3.00 4.18 14.65
C ALA A 579 4.00 3.41 13.76
N LEU A 580 3.85 2.09 13.62
CA LEU A 580 4.64 1.25 12.73
C LEU A 580 4.17 1.34 11.26
N GLY A 581 2.91 1.67 11.00
CA GLY A 581 2.35 1.88 9.65
C GLY A 581 2.69 3.24 9.03
N HIS A 582 3.61 4.02 9.62
CA HIS A 582 3.88 5.41 9.21
C HIS A 582 5.33 5.66 8.77
N GLN A 583 5.52 6.24 7.58
CA GLN A 583 6.81 6.62 7.02
C GLN A 583 7.45 7.80 7.76
N ARG A 584 8.79 7.74 7.89
CA ARG A 584 9.60 8.80 8.52
C ARG A 584 9.62 10.15 7.79
N THR A 585 9.01 10.24 6.62
CA THR A 585 8.79 11.47 5.83
C THR A 585 7.39 12.05 6.03
N GLY A 586 6.49 11.31 6.69
CA GLY A 586 5.11 11.70 6.96
C GLY A 586 4.23 11.57 5.72
N PHE A 587 3.25 12.46 5.65
CA PHE A 587 2.10 12.34 4.78
C PHE A 587 1.89 13.59 3.92
N ILE A 588 1.05 13.47 2.89
CA ILE A 588 0.74 14.54 1.93
C ILE A 588 0.24 15.83 2.61
N TRP A 589 -0.51 15.75 3.71
CA TRP A 589 -0.90 16.94 4.48
C TRP A 589 0.28 17.62 5.17
N THR A 590 1.21 16.86 5.75
CA THR A 590 2.42 17.41 6.36
C THR A 590 3.36 18.01 5.31
N GLY A 591 3.44 17.38 4.13
CA GLY A 591 4.16 17.89 2.98
C GLY A 591 3.56 19.20 2.44
N ALA A 592 2.23 19.30 2.39
CA ALA A 592 1.51 20.52 2.04
C ALA A 592 1.77 21.65 3.06
N GLN A 593 1.69 21.37 4.36
CA GLN A 593 2.04 22.33 5.41
C GLN A 593 3.51 22.78 5.30
N ALA A 594 4.45 21.87 5.03
CA ALA A 594 5.86 22.18 4.82
C ALA A 594 6.10 23.04 3.56
N ALA A 595 5.28 22.88 2.51
CA ALA A 595 5.24 23.74 1.33
C ALA A 595 4.52 25.09 1.57
N GLY A 596 4.10 25.39 2.80
CA GLY A 596 3.41 26.62 3.19
C GLY A 596 1.97 26.70 2.69
N LYS A 597 1.30 25.54 2.56
CA LYS A 597 -0.09 25.41 2.11
C LYS A 597 -1.03 25.17 3.29
N SER A 598 -2.27 25.66 3.18
CA SER A 598 -3.33 25.26 4.10
C SER A 598 -3.85 23.87 3.73
N VAL A 599 -4.22 23.08 4.73
CA VAL A 599 -4.87 21.78 4.57
C VAL A 599 -6.17 21.79 5.36
N ARG A 600 -7.18 21.08 4.85
CA ARG A 600 -8.35 20.66 5.62
C ARG A 600 -8.65 19.20 5.34
N ASP A 601 -8.95 18.47 6.40
CA ASP A 601 -9.33 17.07 6.33
C ASP A 601 -10.82 16.93 6.69
N PHE A 602 -11.53 16.11 5.91
CA PHE A 602 -12.94 15.79 6.05
C PHE A 602 -13.09 14.26 6.15
N GLY A 603 -12.76 13.73 7.32
CA GLY A 603 -12.99 12.32 7.66
C GLY A 603 -11.92 11.34 7.17
N GLU A 604 -10.95 11.79 6.36
CA GLU A 604 -9.89 10.95 5.78
C GLU A 604 -8.86 10.56 6.84
N PHE A 605 -8.47 9.28 6.86
CA PHE A 605 -7.44 8.76 7.78
C PHE A 605 -7.77 9.03 9.28
N GLN A 606 -9.06 9.13 9.61
CA GLN A 606 -9.57 9.38 10.96
C GLN A 606 -9.92 8.07 11.68
N GLN A 607 -9.45 7.89 12.92
CA GLN A 607 -9.73 6.67 13.69
C GLN A 607 -11.07 6.71 14.44
N PHE A 608 -11.35 7.78 15.19
CA PHE A 608 -12.45 7.79 16.18
C PHE A 608 -13.71 8.48 15.65
N LEU A 609 -14.88 8.01 16.08
CA LEU A 609 -16.18 8.63 15.83
C LEU A 609 -17.04 8.65 17.10
N THR A 610 -17.57 9.82 17.46
CA THR A 610 -18.67 9.97 18.41
C THR A 610 -19.94 10.34 17.66
N LYS A 611 -21.01 9.57 17.90
CA LYS A 611 -22.31 9.71 17.21
C LYS A 611 -23.47 9.67 18.23
N PRO A 612 -24.51 10.52 18.09
CA PRO A 612 -25.73 10.43 18.90
C PRO A 612 -26.41 9.07 18.75
N ALA A 613 -26.99 8.53 19.83
CA ALA A 613 -27.57 7.18 19.83
C ALA A 613 -28.76 7.02 18.87
N ASP A 614 -29.43 8.13 18.52
CA ASP A 614 -30.56 8.19 17.59
C ASP A 614 -30.17 8.63 16.16
N ALA A 615 -28.88 8.89 15.89
CA ALA A 615 -28.35 9.19 14.55
C ALA A 615 -28.25 7.91 13.69
N SER A 616 -29.42 7.33 13.42
CA SER A 616 -29.63 6.25 12.45
C SER A 616 -29.54 6.78 11.01
N TRP A 617 -29.29 5.89 10.05
CA TRP A 617 -29.28 6.21 8.62
C TRP A 617 -30.56 6.96 8.20
N GLN A 618 -31.73 6.51 8.65
CA GLN A 618 -33.02 7.14 8.34
C GLN A 618 -33.09 8.59 8.86
N ASN A 619 -32.60 8.83 10.06
CA ASN A 619 -32.62 10.15 10.68
C ASN A 619 -31.61 11.09 10.01
N LEU A 620 -30.40 10.61 9.71
CA LEU A 620 -29.37 11.35 8.97
C LEU A 620 -29.79 11.67 7.53
N TYR A 621 -30.47 10.73 6.84
CA TYR A 621 -31.08 10.96 5.54
C TYR A 621 -32.14 12.07 5.60
N CYS A 622 -33.07 12.02 6.57
CA CYS A 622 -34.06 13.08 6.75
C CYS A 622 -33.44 14.43 7.14
N ASP A 623 -32.40 14.42 7.97
CA ASP A 623 -31.70 15.63 8.39
C ASP A 623 -30.92 16.26 7.23
N SER A 624 -30.30 15.47 6.34
CA SER A 624 -29.69 16.00 5.10
C SER A 624 -30.70 16.74 4.22
N LYS A 625 -31.93 16.21 4.10
CA LYS A 625 -33.03 16.87 3.38
C LYS A 625 -33.50 18.14 4.10
N ASN A 626 -33.52 18.14 5.43
CA ASN A 626 -33.86 19.32 6.21
C ASN A 626 -32.79 20.42 6.09
N MET A 627 -31.51 20.07 6.22
CA MET A 627 -30.37 20.98 6.02
C MET A 627 -30.42 21.62 4.63
N GLY A 628 -30.53 20.81 3.57
CA GLY A 628 -30.60 21.31 2.19
C GLY A 628 -31.83 22.17 1.89
N ALA A 629 -32.99 21.89 2.52
CA ALA A 629 -34.22 22.65 2.31
C ALA A 629 -34.33 23.95 3.13
N THR A 630 -33.68 24.01 4.30
CA THR A 630 -33.87 25.12 5.26
C THR A 630 -32.62 25.94 5.53
N GLY A 631 -31.43 25.43 5.22
CA GLY A 631 -30.16 26.03 5.61
C GLY A 631 -29.82 25.91 7.11
N GLN A 632 -30.56 25.11 7.89
CA GLN A 632 -30.25 24.83 9.30
C GLN A 632 -29.01 23.93 9.46
N ASP A 633 -28.39 23.99 10.65
CA ASP A 633 -27.36 23.03 11.05
C ASP A 633 -27.97 21.65 11.32
N THR A 634 -27.12 20.61 11.25
CA THR A 634 -27.46 19.21 11.57
C THR A 634 -28.12 19.07 12.94
N ALA A 635 -29.24 18.34 13.01
CA ALA A 635 -29.85 17.93 14.28
C ALA A 635 -29.02 16.84 15.00
N TYR A 636 -28.15 16.15 14.25
CA TYR A 636 -27.32 15.05 14.71
C TYR A 636 -25.83 15.40 14.57
N PRO A 637 -25.20 16.13 15.50
CA PRO A 637 -23.78 16.44 15.40
C PRO A 637 -22.93 15.18 15.60
N LEU A 638 -22.18 14.79 14.57
CA LEU A 638 -21.14 13.77 14.64
C LEU A 638 -19.78 14.43 14.93
N MET A 639 -18.84 13.67 15.50
CA MET A 639 -17.51 14.17 15.85
C MET A 639 -16.43 13.11 15.57
N SER A 640 -15.56 13.36 14.59
CA SER A 640 -14.40 12.53 14.26
C SER A 640 -13.08 13.15 14.71
N SER A 641 -12.11 12.30 15.06
CA SER A 641 -10.77 12.70 15.50
C SER A 641 -9.73 11.62 15.22
N SER A 642 -8.49 12.01 14.99
CA SER A 642 -7.35 11.13 14.71
C SER A 642 -6.36 11.11 15.88
N PRO A 643 -5.70 9.98 16.18
CA PRO A 643 -4.58 9.91 17.12
C PRO A 643 -3.34 10.63 16.59
N ILE A 644 -3.26 10.88 15.28
CA ILE A 644 -2.14 11.58 14.64
C ILE A 644 -2.30 13.10 14.85
N PRO A 645 -1.42 13.76 15.63
CA PRO A 645 -1.64 15.15 16.02
C PRO A 645 -1.62 16.15 14.86
N SER A 646 -0.80 15.91 13.83
CA SER A 646 -0.74 16.77 12.64
C SER A 646 -2.02 16.74 11.83
N LEU A 647 -2.59 15.55 11.61
CA LEU A 647 -3.86 15.37 10.92
C LEU A 647 -5.01 15.96 11.74
N ASN A 648 -5.11 15.58 13.02
CA ASN A 648 -6.16 16.06 13.92
C ASN A 648 -6.15 17.59 14.09
N SER A 649 -5.02 18.27 13.82
CA SER A 649 -4.93 19.74 13.81
C SER A 649 -5.54 20.43 12.57
N VAL A 650 -5.77 19.68 11.48
CA VAL A 650 -6.38 20.17 10.22
C VAL A 650 -7.76 19.57 9.93
N SER A 651 -8.20 18.60 10.74
CA SER A 651 -9.50 17.94 10.62
C SER A 651 -10.67 18.88 10.89
N VAL A 652 -11.71 18.76 10.06
CA VAL A 652 -13.01 19.37 10.25
C VAL A 652 -13.87 18.38 11.02
N HIS A 653 -13.65 18.29 12.34
CA HIS A 653 -14.20 17.23 13.19
C HIS A 653 -15.71 16.95 13.07
N GLY A 654 -16.52 17.91 12.64
CA GLY A 654 -17.95 17.69 12.38
C GLY A 654 -18.27 16.80 11.18
N PHE A 655 -17.29 16.53 10.31
CA PHE A 655 -17.40 15.61 9.18
C PHE A 655 -17.01 14.19 9.63
N PRO A 656 -17.86 13.17 9.42
CA PRO A 656 -17.65 11.84 9.95
C PRO A 656 -16.76 10.95 9.06
N LYS A 657 -15.90 10.14 9.69
CA LYS A 657 -15.14 9.03 9.08
C LYS A 657 -16.04 7.94 8.47
N PHE A 658 -15.42 6.85 8.00
CA PHE A 658 -16.10 5.60 7.63
C PHE A 658 -17.18 5.18 8.64
N ASP A 659 -18.41 5.06 8.14
CA ASP A 659 -19.57 4.41 8.78
C ASP A 659 -20.67 4.35 7.72
N THR A 660 -20.98 3.16 7.20
CA THR A 660 -21.98 2.98 6.13
C THR A 660 -23.43 3.19 6.61
N SER A 661 -23.65 3.47 7.91
CA SER A 661 -24.92 3.96 8.44
C SER A 661 -25.04 5.49 8.43
N VAL A 662 -24.01 6.21 7.97
CA VAL A 662 -24.06 7.64 7.64
C VAL A 662 -24.13 7.77 6.11
N PRO A 663 -25.19 8.39 5.54
CA PRO A 663 -25.25 8.65 4.10
C PRO A 663 -24.17 9.64 3.65
N ASP A 664 -23.60 9.47 2.46
CA ASP A 664 -22.69 10.43 1.85
C ASP A 664 -23.41 11.71 1.44
N ILE A 665 -24.73 11.68 1.15
CA ILE A 665 -25.47 12.94 0.99
C ILE A 665 -25.49 13.78 2.28
N TYR A 666 -25.47 13.15 3.46
CA TYR A 666 -25.34 13.86 4.73
C TYR A 666 -23.92 14.44 4.87
N ARG A 667 -22.87 13.66 4.55
CA ARG A 667 -21.48 14.17 4.47
C ARG A 667 -21.36 15.38 3.54
N SER A 668 -22.01 15.34 2.37
CA SER A 668 -21.98 16.43 1.39
C SER A 668 -22.62 17.72 1.91
N GLU A 669 -23.73 17.65 2.68
CA GLU A 669 -24.34 18.84 3.29
C GLU A 669 -23.46 19.41 4.41
N ILE A 670 -22.85 18.57 5.26
CA ILE A 670 -21.90 19.04 6.30
C ILE A 670 -20.72 19.78 5.68
N TRP A 671 -20.11 19.22 4.64
CA TRP A 671 -19.03 19.90 3.91
C TRP A 671 -19.51 21.19 3.23
N LYS A 672 -20.67 21.16 2.54
CA LYS A 672 -21.19 22.32 1.80
C LYS A 672 -21.34 23.55 2.68
N ARG A 673 -21.88 23.38 3.90
CA ARG A 673 -22.00 24.45 4.91
C ARG A 673 -20.64 25.04 5.30
N ASP A 674 -19.63 24.19 5.46
CA ASP A 674 -18.28 24.62 5.77
C ASP A 674 -17.60 25.33 4.59
N PHE A 675 -17.78 24.81 3.36
CA PHE A 675 -17.26 25.39 2.13
C PHE A 675 -17.87 26.77 1.82
N GLU A 676 -19.18 26.93 1.95
CA GLU A 676 -19.87 28.21 1.79
C GLU A 676 -19.37 29.27 2.80
N LYS A 677 -19.13 28.85 4.05
CA LYS A 677 -18.70 29.72 5.15
C LYS A 677 -17.23 30.12 5.07
N ASN A 678 -16.34 29.15 4.83
CA ASN A 678 -14.90 29.29 5.02
C ASN A 678 -14.11 29.24 3.70
N GLY A 679 -14.68 28.63 2.65
CA GLY A 679 -13.97 28.30 1.41
C GLY A 679 -12.99 27.13 1.55
N PRO A 680 -12.37 26.71 0.44
CA PRO A 680 -11.42 25.61 0.42
C PRO A 680 -10.03 26.03 0.89
N ALA A 681 -9.32 25.08 1.49
CA ALA A 681 -7.88 25.15 1.68
C ALA A 681 -7.12 24.83 0.39
N ASN A 682 -5.79 24.84 0.42
CA ASN A 682 -4.99 24.46 -0.74
C ASN A 682 -5.06 22.95 -1.01
N LEU A 683 -5.06 22.13 0.05
CA LEU A 683 -5.40 20.70 0.00
C LEU A 683 -6.66 20.46 0.84
N ASN A 684 -7.60 19.71 0.30
CA ASN A 684 -8.85 19.32 0.95
C ASN A 684 -8.98 17.80 0.73
N MET A 685 -9.02 17.01 1.80
CA MET A 685 -9.05 15.54 1.74
C MET A 685 -10.39 15.06 2.27
N PHE A 686 -10.99 14.03 1.69
CA PHE A 686 -12.33 13.53 2.04
C PHE A 686 -12.38 12.01 2.00
N TRP A 687 -13.14 11.41 2.92
CA TRP A 687 -13.58 10.02 2.82
C TRP A 687 -15.11 9.97 2.67
N LEU A 688 -15.58 9.46 1.54
CA LEU A 688 -16.97 9.06 1.30
C LEU A 688 -17.01 7.53 1.31
N SER A 689 -17.96 6.93 2.03
CA SER A 689 -17.87 5.50 2.39
C SER A 689 -19.11 4.67 2.07
N SER A 690 -20.17 5.27 1.52
CA SER A 690 -21.40 4.53 1.23
C SER A 690 -21.21 3.54 0.09
N ASP A 691 -20.33 3.83 -0.86
CA ASP A 691 -20.05 2.91 -1.95
C ASP A 691 -19.25 1.68 -1.57
N HIS A 692 -18.65 1.59 -0.38
CA HIS A 692 -18.24 0.31 0.24
C HIS A 692 -19.39 -0.72 0.22
N THR A 693 -20.61 -0.22 0.45
CA THR A 693 -21.85 -0.98 0.71
C THR A 693 -21.82 -1.78 2.02
N GLY A 694 -22.74 -2.74 2.18
CA GLY A 694 -22.94 -3.47 3.44
C GLY A 694 -23.75 -2.72 4.51
N GLY A 695 -23.93 -1.40 4.37
CA GLY A 695 -24.78 -0.57 5.22
C GLY A 695 -26.30 -0.87 5.17
N PRO A 696 -27.15 0.00 5.76
CA PRO A 696 -28.57 -0.29 5.97
C PRO A 696 -29.41 -0.43 4.69
N ALA A 697 -29.12 0.37 3.65
CA ALA A 697 -29.75 0.28 2.34
C ALA A 697 -29.11 -0.86 1.50
N ASN A 698 -29.67 -1.22 0.33
CA ASN A 698 -29.02 -2.18 -0.57
C ASN A 698 -27.85 -1.56 -1.33
N ALA A 699 -26.96 -2.38 -1.89
CA ALA A 699 -25.73 -1.96 -2.55
C ALA A 699 -25.94 -0.84 -3.59
N ALA A 700 -26.89 -1.03 -4.52
CA ALA A 700 -27.18 -0.03 -5.55
C ALA A 700 -27.69 1.31 -4.99
N ALA A 701 -28.41 1.31 -3.86
CA ALA A 701 -28.86 2.54 -3.21
C ALA A 701 -27.71 3.29 -2.53
N GLN A 702 -26.75 2.57 -1.92
CA GLN A 702 -25.60 3.19 -1.26
C GLN A 702 -24.59 3.75 -2.27
N VAL A 703 -24.34 3.05 -3.40
CA VAL A 703 -23.51 3.57 -4.49
C VAL A 703 -24.18 4.78 -5.19
N ALA A 704 -25.51 4.80 -5.32
CA ALA A 704 -26.25 5.96 -5.84
C ALA A 704 -26.26 7.17 -4.86
N ASP A 705 -26.15 6.92 -3.55
CA ASP A 705 -26.03 7.96 -2.52
C ASP A 705 -24.65 8.63 -2.59
N ASN A 706 -23.59 7.83 -2.75
CA ASN A 706 -22.23 8.28 -3.01
C ASN A 706 -22.11 9.05 -4.33
N ASP A 707 -22.63 8.51 -5.45
CA ASP A 707 -22.65 9.19 -6.76
C ASP A 707 -23.31 10.58 -6.69
N LEU A 708 -24.45 10.68 -5.99
CA LEU A 708 -25.15 11.95 -5.82
C LEU A 708 -24.36 12.91 -4.92
N ALA A 709 -23.68 12.42 -3.87
CA ALA A 709 -22.82 13.23 -3.02
C ALA A 709 -21.64 13.82 -3.79
N VAL A 710 -20.89 12.98 -4.54
CA VAL A 710 -19.80 13.41 -5.43
C VAL A 710 -20.31 14.43 -6.45
N GLY A 711 -21.42 14.13 -7.13
CA GLY A 711 -22.05 15.03 -8.11
C GLY A 711 -22.38 16.41 -7.52
N ARG A 712 -22.98 16.46 -6.32
CA ARG A 712 -23.28 17.71 -5.59
C ARG A 712 -22.02 18.47 -5.20
N MET A 713 -20.98 17.79 -4.71
CA MET A 713 -19.72 18.44 -4.34
C MET A 713 -19.04 19.09 -5.56
N VAL A 714 -19.05 18.42 -6.71
CA VAL A 714 -18.49 18.95 -7.96
C VAL A 714 -19.35 20.11 -8.52
N ASP A 715 -20.68 20.02 -8.46
CA ASP A 715 -21.62 21.09 -8.86
C ASP A 715 -21.39 22.35 -8.01
N GLU A 716 -21.27 22.22 -6.69
CA GLU A 716 -20.96 23.33 -5.77
C GLU A 716 -19.58 23.95 -6.03
N ILE A 717 -18.52 23.13 -6.12
CA ILE A 717 -17.16 23.64 -6.40
C ILE A 717 -17.10 24.36 -7.76
N SER A 718 -17.75 23.80 -8.79
CA SER A 718 -17.66 24.32 -10.16
C SER A 718 -18.51 25.58 -10.41
N HIS A 719 -19.57 25.80 -9.64
CA HIS A 719 -20.29 27.07 -9.62
C HIS A 719 -19.66 28.13 -8.69
N SER A 720 -18.71 27.73 -7.82
CA SER A 720 -18.04 28.64 -6.90
C SER A 720 -17.04 29.60 -7.59
N LYS A 721 -16.71 30.69 -6.90
CA LYS A 721 -15.63 31.63 -7.30
C LYS A 721 -14.23 30.99 -7.35
N TYR A 722 -14.06 29.79 -6.81
CA TYR A 722 -12.81 29.03 -6.74
C TYR A 722 -12.62 28.09 -7.94
N TRP A 723 -13.67 27.79 -8.72
CA TRP A 723 -13.63 26.80 -9.82
C TRP A 723 -12.41 26.97 -10.74
N LYS A 724 -12.19 28.20 -11.23
CA LYS A 724 -11.11 28.59 -12.16
C LYS A 724 -9.68 28.18 -11.71
N ASP A 725 -9.47 27.99 -10.41
CA ASP A 725 -8.20 27.60 -9.80
C ASP A 725 -8.35 26.35 -8.89
N SER A 726 -9.32 25.48 -9.20
CA SER A 726 -9.52 24.18 -8.56
C SER A 726 -9.15 22.99 -9.45
N ALA A 727 -8.76 21.88 -8.83
CA ALA A 727 -8.81 20.54 -9.40
C ALA A 727 -9.34 19.57 -8.35
N ILE A 728 -10.23 18.69 -8.78
CA ILE A 728 -10.83 17.62 -7.97
C ILE A 728 -10.32 16.31 -8.55
N PHE A 729 -9.82 15.45 -7.68
CA PHE A 729 -9.50 14.06 -7.96
C PHE A 729 -10.50 13.21 -7.18
N VAL A 730 -11.15 12.28 -7.87
CA VAL A 730 -12.01 11.26 -7.27
C VAL A 730 -11.35 9.92 -7.56
N VAL A 731 -11.04 9.16 -6.51
CA VAL A 731 -10.40 7.83 -6.53
C VAL A 731 -11.09 6.94 -5.51
N GLU A 732 -10.97 5.62 -5.70
CA GLU A 732 -11.13 4.68 -4.60
C GLU A 732 -9.87 4.65 -3.72
N ASP A 733 -10.01 4.25 -2.46
CA ASP A 733 -8.88 3.86 -1.62
C ASP A 733 -8.19 2.60 -2.17
N ASP A 734 -8.98 1.63 -2.60
CA ASP A 734 -8.54 0.42 -3.27
C ASP A 734 -9.63 -0.19 -4.19
N SER A 735 -9.39 -1.38 -4.72
CA SER A 735 -10.24 -2.04 -5.72
C SER A 735 -10.83 -3.39 -5.28
N GLN A 736 -10.62 -3.80 -4.02
CA GLN A 736 -10.95 -5.09 -3.38
C GLN A 736 -12.27 -5.71 -3.84
N ALA A 737 -13.27 -4.88 -4.13
CA ALA A 737 -14.55 -5.33 -4.60
C ALA A 737 -14.62 -5.61 -6.12
N GLY A 738 -15.10 -6.80 -6.45
CA GLY A 738 -15.49 -7.19 -7.81
C GLY A 738 -14.42 -7.94 -8.59
N LEU A 739 -14.56 -7.86 -9.91
CA LEU A 739 -13.62 -8.37 -10.91
C LEU A 739 -13.44 -7.29 -11.96
N ASP A 740 -12.24 -7.24 -12.52
CA ASP A 740 -11.90 -6.45 -13.69
C ASP A 740 -11.27 -7.34 -14.76
N HIS A 741 -11.55 -7.08 -16.05
CA HIS A 741 -11.07 -7.94 -17.13
C HIS A 741 -9.57 -7.74 -17.46
N VAL A 742 -8.94 -6.65 -17.01
CA VAL A 742 -7.52 -6.36 -17.23
C VAL A 742 -6.70 -6.87 -16.04
N ASP A 743 -6.92 -6.29 -14.86
CA ASP A 743 -6.25 -6.64 -13.61
C ASP A 743 -7.10 -6.17 -12.42
N GLY A 744 -7.10 -6.94 -11.33
CA GLY A 744 -7.93 -6.66 -10.16
C GLY A 744 -7.68 -5.30 -9.52
N HIS A 745 -6.47 -4.74 -9.69
CA HIS A 745 -6.10 -3.41 -9.21
C HIS A 745 -6.75 -2.24 -10.00
N ARG A 746 -7.37 -2.50 -11.15
CA ARG A 746 -7.83 -1.42 -12.04
C ARG A 746 -9.12 -0.80 -11.53
N ALA A 747 -9.13 0.52 -11.39
CA ALA A 747 -10.15 1.28 -10.69
C ALA A 747 -10.58 2.56 -11.43
N PRO A 748 -11.79 3.10 -11.18
CA PRO A 748 -12.22 4.36 -11.78
C PRO A 748 -11.52 5.56 -11.11
N ILE A 749 -10.98 6.47 -11.92
CA ILE A 749 -10.50 7.78 -11.47
C ILE A 749 -11.18 8.90 -12.24
N GLN A 750 -11.40 10.05 -11.59
CA GLN A 750 -11.92 11.24 -12.25
C GLN A 750 -11.04 12.45 -11.96
N ILE A 751 -10.61 13.13 -13.02
CA ILE A 751 -9.82 14.36 -12.95
C ILE A 751 -10.68 15.52 -13.46
N ILE A 752 -11.17 16.32 -12.53
CA ILE A 752 -12.22 17.32 -12.77
C ILE A 752 -11.66 18.71 -12.47
N SER A 753 -11.51 19.53 -13.51
CA SER A 753 -10.93 20.87 -13.40
C SER A 753 -11.28 21.69 -14.64
N PRO A 754 -11.28 23.03 -14.60
CA PRO A 754 -11.27 23.82 -15.82
C PRO A 754 -10.03 23.52 -16.67
N TRP A 755 -8.94 23.08 -16.02
CA TRP A 755 -7.68 22.78 -16.65
C TRP A 755 -7.55 21.30 -17.04
N ALA A 756 -8.53 20.45 -16.74
CA ALA A 756 -8.55 19.07 -17.25
C ALA A 756 -8.76 19.09 -18.77
N ARG A 757 -8.47 17.97 -19.45
CA ARG A 757 -8.97 17.73 -20.80
C ARG A 757 -10.43 17.28 -20.71
N HIS A 758 -11.26 17.80 -21.61
CA HIS A 758 -12.71 17.59 -21.65
C HIS A 758 -13.08 16.79 -22.90
N GLY A 759 -14.02 15.85 -22.78
CA GLY A 759 -14.48 14.96 -23.84
C GLY A 759 -13.38 14.04 -24.40
N VAL A 760 -12.56 13.44 -23.55
CA VAL A 760 -11.44 12.57 -23.95
C VAL A 760 -11.48 11.20 -23.29
N VAL A 761 -10.98 10.18 -23.98
CA VAL A 761 -10.54 8.92 -23.38
C VAL A 761 -9.01 8.98 -23.27
N ASP A 762 -8.48 8.59 -22.12
CA ASP A 762 -7.05 8.59 -21.83
C ASP A 762 -6.61 7.23 -21.26
N SER A 763 -6.13 6.36 -22.14
CA SER A 763 -5.64 5.00 -21.84
C SER A 763 -4.16 4.95 -21.47
N HIS A 764 -3.53 6.08 -21.12
CA HIS A 764 -2.21 6.03 -20.52
C HIS A 764 -2.29 5.33 -19.16
N TYR A 765 -1.28 4.51 -18.88
CA TYR A 765 -1.10 3.92 -17.56
C TYR A 765 -1.01 5.02 -16.51
N TYR A 766 -1.82 4.89 -15.47
CA TYR A 766 -1.82 5.73 -14.28
C TYR A 766 -1.99 4.88 -13.02
N SER A 767 -1.65 5.47 -11.88
CA SER A 767 -1.89 4.89 -10.56
C SER A 767 -2.13 5.98 -9.51
N GLN A 768 -2.50 5.57 -8.30
CA GLN A 768 -2.51 6.42 -7.12
C GLN A 768 -1.18 7.19 -6.96
N ILE A 769 -0.01 6.57 -7.18
CA ILE A 769 1.29 7.26 -7.10
C ILE A 769 1.36 8.40 -8.13
N THR A 770 0.96 8.17 -9.39
CA THR A 770 0.95 9.22 -10.42
C THR A 770 0.02 10.38 -10.09
N MET A 771 -1.10 10.10 -9.42
CA MET A 771 -2.05 11.10 -8.95
C MET A 771 -1.46 11.91 -7.79
N ILE A 772 -0.97 11.27 -6.73
CA ILE A 772 -0.33 11.96 -5.60
C ILE A 772 0.83 12.82 -6.09
N ARG A 773 1.67 12.29 -6.98
CA ARG A 773 2.76 13.00 -7.66
C ARG A 773 2.28 14.22 -8.49
N THR A 774 1.05 14.20 -8.96
CA THR A 774 0.42 15.36 -9.64
C THR A 774 -0.04 16.42 -8.65
N ILE A 775 -0.66 16.01 -7.53
CA ILE A 775 -1.04 16.88 -6.42
C ILE A 775 0.19 17.58 -5.83
N GLU A 776 1.28 16.84 -5.63
CA GLU A 776 2.56 17.40 -5.19
C GLU A 776 3.06 18.52 -6.07
N GLN A 777 3.05 18.33 -7.40
CA GLN A 777 3.53 19.34 -8.34
C GLN A 777 2.64 20.57 -8.35
N ILE A 778 1.32 20.41 -8.25
CA ILE A 778 0.37 21.52 -8.14
C ILE A 778 0.65 22.34 -6.86
N LEU A 779 0.87 21.66 -5.74
CA LEU A 779 1.02 22.28 -4.42
C LEU A 779 2.48 22.65 -4.07
N GLY A 780 3.47 22.16 -4.80
CA GLY A 780 4.89 22.31 -4.48
C GLY A 780 5.36 21.47 -3.28
N VAL A 781 4.67 20.34 -3.00
CA VAL A 781 5.07 19.37 -1.97
C VAL A 781 6.31 18.61 -2.43
N HIS A 782 7.20 18.28 -1.52
CA HIS A 782 8.34 17.42 -1.83
C HIS A 782 7.92 15.95 -1.73
N PRO A 783 8.31 15.09 -2.70
CA PRO A 783 8.20 13.65 -2.61
C PRO A 783 8.56 13.08 -1.24
N MET A 784 7.73 12.17 -0.78
CA MET A 784 7.82 11.48 0.51
C MET A 784 8.75 10.27 0.41
N ASN A 785 8.84 9.59 -0.74
CA ASN A 785 9.65 8.39 -0.89
C ASN A 785 10.31 8.28 -2.29
N GLN A 786 10.62 7.07 -2.79
CA GLN A 786 11.24 6.87 -4.10
C GLN A 786 10.24 6.60 -5.23
N LYS A 787 9.03 6.13 -4.92
CA LYS A 787 7.92 5.89 -5.85
C LYS A 787 7.38 7.19 -6.42
N ASP A 788 6.91 8.10 -5.56
CA ASP A 788 6.48 9.45 -5.97
C ASP A 788 7.61 10.27 -6.61
N SER A 789 8.84 10.14 -6.11
CA SER A 789 10.03 10.75 -6.73
C SER A 789 10.24 10.29 -8.18
N ALA A 790 10.01 9.00 -8.47
CA ALA A 790 10.18 8.40 -9.80
C ALA A 790 8.96 8.61 -10.71
N ALA A 791 7.76 8.66 -10.14
CA ALA A 791 6.51 8.75 -10.87
C ALA A 791 6.41 9.98 -11.77
N SER A 792 5.74 9.80 -12.90
CA SER A 792 5.46 10.86 -13.86
C SER A 792 4.11 11.51 -13.55
N PRO A 793 4.05 12.83 -13.27
CA PRO A 793 2.78 13.53 -13.10
C PRO A 793 1.88 13.39 -14.32
N MET A 794 0.57 13.32 -14.10
CA MET A 794 -0.52 13.13 -15.07
C MET A 794 -0.74 14.35 -15.99
N ARG A 795 0.32 15.00 -16.48
CA ARG A 795 0.22 16.23 -17.28
C ARG A 795 -0.59 16.05 -18.56
N GLY A 796 -0.66 14.82 -19.08
CA GLY A 796 -1.48 14.43 -20.24
C GLY A 796 -2.98 14.68 -20.03
N ALA A 797 -3.44 14.57 -18.78
CA ALA A 797 -4.82 14.87 -18.37
C ALA A 797 -5.15 16.37 -18.34
N PHE A 798 -4.17 17.28 -18.50
CA PHE A 798 -4.36 18.73 -18.32
C PHE A 798 -4.11 19.56 -19.60
N SER A 799 -5.02 20.48 -19.87
CA SER A 799 -4.97 21.49 -20.93
C SER A 799 -4.28 22.78 -20.47
N GLN A 800 -3.47 23.40 -21.34
CA GLN A 800 -2.89 24.73 -21.10
C GLN A 800 -3.89 25.89 -21.27
N LYS A 801 -5.13 25.59 -21.67
CA LYS A 801 -6.26 26.54 -21.79
C LYS A 801 -7.42 26.00 -20.95
N ALA A 802 -7.86 26.79 -19.97
CA ALA A 802 -9.02 26.46 -19.17
C ALA A 802 -10.32 26.47 -19.99
N ASP A 803 -11.18 25.49 -19.74
CA ASP A 803 -12.62 25.55 -20.02
C ASP A 803 -13.36 25.70 -18.70
N VAL A 804 -13.93 26.89 -18.45
CA VAL A 804 -14.58 27.21 -17.16
C VAL A 804 -16.05 26.79 -17.11
N THR A 805 -16.52 25.97 -18.05
CA THR A 805 -17.88 25.41 -18.03
C THR A 805 -18.07 24.62 -16.73
N PRO A 806 -19.07 24.95 -15.90
CA PRO A 806 -19.32 24.21 -14.66
C PRO A 806 -19.88 22.82 -14.97
N PHE A 807 -19.79 21.92 -13.99
CA PHE A 807 -20.55 20.67 -14.00
C PHE A 807 -21.94 20.92 -13.44
N LYS A 808 -22.94 20.13 -13.84
CA LYS A 808 -24.28 20.17 -13.25
C LYS A 808 -24.62 18.79 -12.70
N ALA A 809 -24.80 18.71 -11.38
CA ALA A 809 -25.21 17.47 -10.72
C ALA A 809 -26.51 16.93 -11.34
N LEU A 810 -26.52 15.63 -11.62
CA LEU A 810 -27.70 14.89 -12.03
C LEU A 810 -28.41 14.32 -10.79
N PRO A 811 -29.75 14.31 -10.77
CA PRO A 811 -30.50 13.63 -9.72
C PRO A 811 -30.27 12.12 -9.80
N ASN A 812 -30.31 11.45 -8.64
CA ASN A 812 -30.24 10.00 -8.57
C ASN A 812 -31.42 9.36 -9.32
N ARG A 813 -31.13 8.31 -10.10
CA ARG A 813 -32.12 7.51 -10.84
C ARG A 813 -32.41 6.15 -10.18
N THR A 814 -31.61 5.82 -9.17
CA THR A 814 -31.81 4.71 -8.22
C THR A 814 -32.27 5.28 -6.88
N SER A 815 -33.25 4.65 -6.22
CA SER A 815 -33.79 5.12 -4.94
C SER A 815 -32.75 4.99 -3.82
N LEU A 816 -32.42 6.10 -3.15
CA LEU A 816 -31.45 6.10 -2.03
C LEU A 816 -31.97 5.32 -0.81
N THR A 817 -33.28 5.14 -0.71
CA THR A 817 -33.94 4.34 0.35
C THR A 817 -34.14 2.87 -0.03
N GLY A 818 -33.51 2.40 -1.10
CA GLY A 818 -33.62 1.02 -1.59
C GLY A 818 -33.22 -0.02 -0.53
N GLY A 819 -34.01 -1.08 -0.40
CA GLY A 819 -33.72 -2.21 0.50
C GLY A 819 -33.85 -1.93 2.02
N LEU A 820 -34.22 -0.72 2.45
CA LEU A 820 -34.41 -0.41 3.87
C LEU A 820 -35.54 -1.24 4.50
N LYS A 821 -35.26 -1.84 5.67
CA LYS A 821 -36.26 -2.57 6.48
C LYS A 821 -37.32 -1.66 7.10
N THR A 822 -36.93 -0.43 7.45
CA THR A 822 -37.79 0.59 8.05
C THR A 822 -37.70 1.86 7.21
N PRO A 823 -38.82 2.36 6.63
CA PRO A 823 -38.83 3.63 5.92
C PRO A 823 -38.43 4.81 6.81
N PRO A 824 -37.74 5.83 6.27
CA PRO A 824 -37.47 7.05 7.00
C PRO A 824 -38.74 7.89 7.21
N SER A 825 -38.79 8.65 8.30
CA SER A 825 -39.96 9.44 8.73
C SER A 825 -40.35 10.54 7.73
N CYS A 826 -39.40 11.06 6.97
CA CYS A 826 -39.58 12.03 5.88
C CYS A 826 -40.01 11.39 4.54
N GLY A 827 -40.36 10.10 4.54
CA GLY A 827 -40.81 9.36 3.36
C GLY A 827 -39.68 8.78 2.52
N LEU A 828 -40.01 7.72 1.76
CA LEU A 828 -39.10 7.05 0.83
C LEU A 828 -38.59 8.03 -0.25
N ASP A 829 -37.39 7.76 -0.74
CA ASP A 829 -36.82 8.49 -1.86
C ASP A 829 -37.60 8.25 -3.16
N THR A 830 -37.72 9.31 -3.98
CA THR A 830 -38.40 9.28 -5.28
C THR A 830 -37.39 9.65 -6.36
N PRO A 831 -36.72 8.65 -6.97
CA PRO A 831 -35.66 8.91 -7.94
C PRO A 831 -36.20 9.54 -9.23
N ALA A 832 -35.31 10.20 -9.96
CA ALA A 832 -35.58 10.69 -11.30
C ALA A 832 -35.80 9.53 -12.30
N PRO A 833 -36.46 9.78 -13.45
CA PRO A 833 -36.59 8.77 -14.50
C PRO A 833 -35.24 8.21 -14.95
N GLN A 834 -35.16 6.89 -15.08
CA GLN A 834 -33.98 6.18 -15.61
C GLN A 834 -33.77 6.49 -17.10
N ASN A 835 -32.52 6.47 -17.55
CA ASN A 835 -32.18 6.44 -18.97
C ASN A 835 -32.65 5.08 -19.55
N PRO A 836 -33.57 5.04 -20.53
CA PRO A 836 -34.05 3.79 -21.12
C PRO A 836 -33.01 3.11 -22.02
N ASP A 837 -31.97 3.82 -22.45
CA ASP A 837 -30.90 3.29 -23.29
C ASP A 837 -29.76 2.64 -22.47
N ALA A 838 -29.77 2.82 -21.14
CA ALA A 838 -28.81 2.22 -20.20
C ALA A 838 -29.43 1.04 -19.44
N ALA A 839 -28.58 0.20 -18.82
CA ALA A 839 -29.04 -0.93 -18.02
C ALA A 839 -29.99 -0.47 -16.88
N PRO A 840 -31.12 -1.15 -16.64
CA PRO A 840 -32.07 -0.74 -15.60
C PRO A 840 -31.47 -0.92 -14.21
N ALA A 841 -31.70 0.04 -13.31
CA ALA A 841 -31.17 -0.08 -11.95
C ALA A 841 -31.92 -1.17 -11.15
N PRO A 842 -31.25 -1.87 -10.21
CA PRO A 842 -31.84 -2.99 -9.47
C PRO A 842 -33.02 -2.55 -8.60
N SER A 843 -34.15 -3.25 -8.65
CA SER A 843 -35.38 -2.84 -7.93
C SER A 843 -35.42 -3.25 -6.46
N ALA A 844 -34.29 -3.75 -5.91
CA ALA A 844 -34.12 -4.28 -4.56
C ALA A 844 -35.04 -5.47 -4.20
N LYS A 845 -35.70 -6.10 -5.18
CA LYS A 845 -36.60 -7.23 -4.95
C LYS A 845 -35.83 -8.52 -4.75
N VAL A 846 -36.32 -9.34 -3.82
CA VAL A 846 -35.87 -10.71 -3.61
C VAL A 846 -36.95 -11.66 -4.13
N PRO A 847 -36.66 -12.51 -5.13
CA PRO A 847 -37.58 -13.55 -5.60
C PRO A 847 -38.03 -14.47 -4.46
N ALA A 848 -39.27 -14.98 -4.54
CA ALA A 848 -39.88 -15.73 -3.44
C ALA A 848 -39.08 -16.98 -3.03
N ASP A 849 -38.45 -17.67 -3.99
CA ASP A 849 -37.59 -18.83 -3.76
C ASP A 849 -36.21 -18.46 -3.16
N LYS A 850 -35.79 -17.18 -3.28
CA LYS A 850 -34.52 -16.66 -2.77
C LYS A 850 -34.63 -16.00 -1.40
N GLN A 851 -35.84 -15.74 -0.88
CA GLN A 851 -36.04 -15.05 0.41
C GLN A 851 -35.27 -15.69 1.57
N LYS A 852 -35.25 -17.03 1.65
CA LYS A 852 -34.48 -17.76 2.68
C LYS A 852 -32.96 -17.54 2.56
N LEU A 853 -32.46 -17.44 1.33
CA LEU A 853 -31.04 -17.23 1.04
C LEU A 853 -30.64 -15.78 1.34
N ALA A 854 -31.45 -14.81 0.90
CA ALA A 854 -31.25 -13.41 1.25
C ALA A 854 -31.27 -13.18 2.77
N ALA A 855 -32.12 -13.90 3.52
CA ALA A 855 -32.13 -13.85 4.99
C ALA A 855 -30.84 -14.39 5.64
N GLN A 856 -30.17 -15.38 5.02
CA GLN A 856 -28.85 -15.85 5.49
C GLN A 856 -27.76 -14.81 5.25
N TRP A 857 -27.79 -14.15 4.09
CA TRP A 857 -26.90 -13.04 3.77
C TRP A 857 -27.14 -11.80 4.65
N ASP A 858 -28.39 -11.49 4.99
CA ASP A 858 -28.75 -10.45 5.95
C ASP A 858 -28.21 -10.75 7.36
N ALA A 859 -28.25 -12.02 7.78
CA ALA A 859 -27.68 -12.46 9.06
C ALA A 859 -26.15 -12.33 9.06
N TRP A 860 -25.48 -12.80 8.02
CA TRP A 860 -24.04 -12.58 7.81
C TRP A 860 -23.68 -11.10 7.87
N LYS A 861 -24.39 -10.25 7.10
CA LYS A 861 -24.15 -8.79 7.03
C LYS A 861 -24.21 -8.13 8.41
N SER A 862 -25.14 -8.57 9.27
CA SER A 862 -25.29 -8.02 10.63
C SER A 862 -24.08 -8.27 11.56
N GLN A 863 -23.16 -9.16 11.16
CA GLN A 863 -21.94 -9.48 11.91
C GLN A 863 -20.71 -8.69 11.40
N GLN A 864 -20.78 -8.07 10.22
CA GLN A 864 -19.59 -7.58 9.49
C GLN A 864 -19.05 -6.21 9.97
N ARG A 865 -19.52 -5.65 11.08
CA ARG A 865 -19.05 -4.35 11.65
C ARG A 865 -18.88 -3.19 10.65
N LEU A 866 -19.68 -3.10 9.59
CA LEU A 866 -19.59 -2.01 8.59
C LEU A 866 -20.34 -0.73 9.00
N THR A 867 -21.02 -0.75 10.14
CA THR A 867 -21.92 0.31 10.62
C THR A 867 -21.78 0.56 12.12
N GLY A 868 -21.90 1.81 12.54
CA GLY A 868 -22.00 2.18 13.96
C GLY A 868 -20.69 2.68 14.55
N ARG A 869 -20.53 2.56 15.87
CA ARG A 869 -19.37 3.12 16.60
C ARG A 869 -18.05 2.46 16.19
N ASP A 870 -18.10 1.15 16.00
CA ASP A 870 -16.92 0.30 15.76
C ASP A 870 -16.87 -0.10 14.27
N ALA A 871 -17.22 0.84 13.39
CA ALA A 871 -17.27 0.64 11.95
C ALA A 871 -15.85 0.52 11.34
N LYS A 872 -15.61 -0.55 10.56
CA LYS A 872 -14.31 -0.88 9.93
C LYS A 872 -14.58 -1.41 8.50
N PRO A 873 -13.90 -0.94 7.45
CA PRO A 873 -14.16 -1.38 6.06
C PRO A 873 -13.81 -2.86 5.85
N ASP A 874 -12.52 -3.20 5.99
CA ASP A 874 -11.94 -4.53 5.76
C ASP A 874 -12.38 -5.62 6.77
N PHE A 875 -13.48 -5.44 7.51
CA PHE A 875 -13.99 -6.48 8.41
C PHE A 875 -14.75 -7.58 7.66
N ALA A 876 -15.33 -7.29 6.50
CA ALA A 876 -16.00 -8.31 5.69
C ALA A 876 -14.99 -9.13 4.88
N ASN A 877 -15.15 -10.45 4.81
CA ASN A 877 -14.37 -11.26 3.88
C ASN A 877 -14.64 -10.79 2.42
N PRO A 878 -13.62 -10.40 1.64
CA PRO A 878 -13.80 -9.80 0.31
C PRO A 878 -14.58 -10.68 -0.67
N ALA A 879 -14.32 -12.00 -0.68
CA ALA A 879 -15.06 -12.92 -1.52
C ALA A 879 -16.55 -12.96 -1.13
N GLN A 880 -16.87 -12.99 0.17
CA GLN A 880 -18.27 -12.93 0.62
C GLN A 880 -18.94 -11.59 0.27
N MET A 881 -18.25 -10.46 0.44
CA MET A 881 -18.78 -9.14 0.06
C MET A 881 -19.06 -9.06 -1.45
N ASN A 882 -18.15 -9.57 -2.28
CA ASN A 882 -18.29 -9.59 -3.74
C ASN A 882 -19.52 -10.37 -4.20
N HIS A 883 -19.76 -11.54 -3.62
CA HIS A 883 -20.96 -12.33 -3.91
C HIS A 883 -22.22 -11.63 -3.38
N PHE A 884 -22.20 -11.08 -2.17
CA PHE A 884 -23.33 -10.34 -1.59
C PHE A 884 -23.78 -9.18 -2.48
N THR A 885 -22.84 -8.31 -2.83
CA THR A 885 -23.06 -7.14 -3.67
C THR A 885 -23.57 -7.52 -5.05
N TRP A 886 -22.95 -8.51 -5.70
CA TRP A 886 -23.39 -9.04 -6.98
C TRP A 886 -24.82 -9.59 -6.93
N TYR A 887 -25.19 -10.36 -5.90
CA TYR A 887 -26.54 -10.89 -5.77
C TYR A 887 -27.58 -9.79 -5.51
N GLN A 888 -27.21 -8.71 -4.80
CA GLN A 888 -28.09 -7.56 -4.62
C GLN A 888 -28.28 -6.74 -5.90
N THR A 889 -27.23 -6.56 -6.71
CA THR A 889 -27.32 -5.84 -7.99
C THR A 889 -28.02 -6.68 -9.07
N HIS A 890 -27.96 -8.00 -8.98
CA HIS A 890 -28.60 -8.93 -9.93
C HIS A 890 -29.91 -9.55 -9.43
N GLU A 891 -30.58 -8.95 -8.45
CA GLU A 891 -31.89 -9.38 -7.92
C GLU A 891 -31.96 -10.89 -7.57
N TRP A 892 -30.84 -11.45 -7.07
CA TRP A 892 -30.69 -12.87 -6.73
C TRP A 892 -30.97 -13.84 -7.90
N SER A 893 -30.82 -13.36 -9.14
CA SER A 893 -31.14 -14.11 -10.38
C SER A 893 -29.93 -14.71 -11.09
N LYS A 894 -28.73 -14.15 -10.91
CA LYS A 894 -27.47 -14.63 -11.53
C LYS A 894 -26.49 -15.21 -10.48
N PRO A 895 -25.74 -16.28 -10.80
CA PRO A 895 -24.52 -16.64 -10.07
C PRO A 895 -23.45 -15.56 -10.24
N TYR A 896 -22.41 -15.55 -9.39
CA TYR A 896 -21.26 -14.66 -9.54
C TYR A 896 -20.47 -14.98 -10.83
N PRO A 897 -19.76 -14.03 -11.47
CA PRO A 897 -19.08 -14.30 -12.74
C PRO A 897 -18.04 -15.42 -12.63
N GLY A 898 -18.10 -16.37 -13.56
CA GLY A 898 -17.31 -17.61 -13.54
C GLY A 898 -17.99 -18.77 -12.81
N GLU A 899 -19.05 -18.53 -12.03
CA GLU A 899 -19.75 -19.57 -11.26
C GLU A 899 -21.01 -20.12 -11.93
N SER A 900 -21.44 -21.31 -11.51
CA SER A 900 -22.63 -22.00 -12.05
C SER A 900 -23.89 -21.91 -11.17
N LYS A 901 -23.79 -21.37 -9.95
CA LYS A 901 -24.89 -21.30 -8.98
C LYS A 901 -24.70 -20.15 -8.00
N ILE A 902 -25.78 -19.78 -7.30
CA ILE A 902 -25.75 -18.80 -6.20
C ILE A 902 -25.46 -19.56 -4.89
N PHE A 903 -24.55 -19.01 -4.07
CA PHE A 903 -24.11 -19.58 -2.80
C PHE A 903 -24.73 -18.88 -1.57
N ALA A 904 -24.80 -19.60 -0.45
CA ALA A 904 -25.01 -19.01 0.88
C ALA A 904 -23.64 -18.55 1.44
N PRO A 905 -23.58 -17.60 2.40
CA PRO A 905 -22.33 -16.96 2.82
C PRO A 905 -21.21 -17.93 3.17
N LYS A 906 -21.53 -18.95 3.97
CA LYS A 906 -20.61 -20.00 4.43
C LYS A 906 -20.18 -21.03 3.37
N ASP A 907 -20.81 -21.00 2.19
CA ASP A 907 -20.56 -21.95 1.10
C ASP A 907 -19.80 -21.26 -0.07
N VAL A 908 -19.52 -19.95 0.03
CA VAL A 908 -18.81 -19.14 -0.98
C VAL A 908 -17.37 -19.64 -1.18
N PRO A 909 -16.93 -19.92 -2.42
CA PRO A 909 -15.53 -20.21 -2.71
C PRO A 909 -14.61 -19.04 -2.33
N GLY A 910 -13.49 -19.33 -1.67
CA GLY A 910 -12.55 -18.29 -1.24
C GLY A 910 -12.92 -17.56 0.06
N ALA A 911 -14.03 -17.91 0.72
CA ALA A 911 -14.41 -17.40 2.04
C ALA A 911 -13.54 -17.94 3.21
N TYR A 912 -12.23 -18.08 2.97
CA TYR A 912 -11.25 -18.71 3.87
C TYR A 912 -10.29 -17.73 4.52
N ILE A 913 -10.18 -16.49 4.02
CA ILE A 913 -9.63 -15.38 4.81
C ILE A 913 -10.55 -15.21 6.02
N PRO A 914 -10.03 -15.24 7.26
CA PRO A 914 -10.86 -15.02 8.45
C PRO A 914 -11.58 -13.67 8.33
N SER A 915 -12.92 -13.67 8.34
CA SER A 915 -13.62 -12.48 8.84
C SER A 915 -13.21 -12.32 10.30
N PRO A 916 -12.95 -11.11 10.86
CA PRO A 916 -12.25 -10.96 12.14
C PRO A 916 -13.03 -11.33 13.41
N GLU A 917 -13.49 -12.58 13.51
CA GLU A 917 -13.63 -13.32 14.77
C GLU A 917 -12.24 -13.53 15.46
N SER A 918 -11.17 -13.05 14.83
CA SER A 918 -9.78 -12.92 15.31
C SER A 918 -9.41 -11.52 15.84
N ASP A 919 -10.27 -10.50 15.71
CA ASP A 919 -10.07 -9.21 16.41
C ASP A 919 -10.27 -9.47 17.93
N GLY A 920 -9.18 -9.47 18.70
CA GLY A 920 -9.11 -9.90 20.13
C GLY A 920 -9.88 -9.06 21.16
#